data_AF-A0A246F849-F1
#
_entry.id   AF-A0A246F849-F1
#
_cell.length_a   1.000
_cell.length_b   1.000
_cell.length_c   1.000
_cell.angle_alpha   90.00
_cell.angle_beta   90.00
_cell.angle_gamma   90.00
#
_symmetry.space_group_name_H-M   'P 1'
#
loop_
_entity.id
_entity.type
_entity.pdbx_description
1 polymer ?
#
loop_
_entity_poly.entity_id
_entity_poly.type
_entity_poly.pdbx_seq_one_letter_code
_entity_poly.pdbx_strand_id
1 'polypeptide(L)'
;MLPALRPDLSLSVAAPNFDGSPQWTLADPLRGRYFKLGASAVRLLQHWALGDPQRVLAAANGEPGGPLGDNELEELLRFLRGHDLIAAVDAEQRASYASKAASMRQSLWQRVLHQYLFFRVPLWRPDVFLNRAWPVLARHGGWLLRWGLPTVLCLGLFLVARDWDRFVSTFPHLFSFGGALAFGVALTFAKLCHEFGHALMAKRAGCRVQSMGLAFMVLLPMFYTDVSDAWRVNDRRSRLLIGAAGVLAELVLAVLALLAWSLLPDGPARTSAFMLASATWMTTLAINLNPFMRFDGYFLLSDLWGVENLQARAFALCRWRLREALFGYGEPRPEPWSPTMSRRLLAWGYGSWLWRAVLFFGIALAVYHLFFKVLGIFLMLVELVWFIGLPIWKELREWWKRRDQAETGKVLRTAGGLSVVLALLALPWNGSVEVPALLESSRTSALHAPVAARLKQLHVRDGQTVAQGELLLELESPDLDSRQAIARRKIEILQLLLRRQAGRSETVADAGILEQQLAEAVAEYRGFAAQRERLQLRAPQAGVVRDLLADLSMGRWLKPADPLVRIVEPGLRLRGYLAEDDLWRVEAGAEGRFIADDPTRSALPVRLDDIDANGVAFLELEALSSDHQGPIAVRRDGQQRAEPVRAQYGVRLSPLEAAAELAQPIRGVVVLDGRGQSVLGYAWRRLAALGVRESGF
;
A
#
# COMPACT_ATOMS: atom_id res chain seq x y z
N MET A 1 6.27 37.83 52.92
CA MET A 1 5.87 36.55 53.54
C MET A 1 5.46 35.58 52.44
N LEU A 2 5.84 34.31 52.58
CA LEU A 2 5.41 33.21 51.71
C LEU A 2 3.92 32.93 51.92
N PRO A 3 3.21 32.56 50.86
CA PRO A 3 1.77 32.33 50.95
C PRO A 3 1.45 30.95 51.54
N ALA A 4 0.32 30.84 52.24
CA ALA A 4 -0.12 29.59 52.84
C ALA A 4 -0.49 28.54 51.76
N LEU A 5 -0.09 27.29 51.99
CA LEU A 5 -0.49 26.17 51.13
C LEU A 5 -1.95 25.80 51.39
N ARG A 6 -2.57 25.16 50.39
CA ARG A 6 -3.91 24.59 50.55
C ARG A 6 -3.90 23.44 51.57
N PRO A 7 -4.87 23.38 52.51
CA PRO A 7 -4.87 22.40 53.61
C PRO A 7 -5.21 20.97 53.16
N ASP A 8 -5.81 20.80 51.98
CA ASP A 8 -6.20 19.49 51.45
C ASP A 8 -5.06 18.74 50.73
N LEU A 9 -3.90 19.36 50.56
CA LEU A 9 -2.76 18.74 49.91
C LEU A 9 -2.17 17.63 50.79
N SER A 10 -1.84 16.50 50.17
CA SER A 10 -1.18 15.38 50.85
C SER A 10 0.16 15.07 50.21
N LEU A 11 1.17 14.88 51.06
CA LEU A 11 2.53 14.51 50.64
C LEU A 11 2.80 13.07 51.05
N SER A 12 3.18 12.23 50.09
CA SER A 12 3.57 10.84 50.34
C SER A 12 4.93 10.54 49.72
N VAL A 13 5.72 9.65 50.32
CA VAL A 13 6.98 9.17 49.72
C VAL A 13 6.69 8.52 48.37
N ALA A 14 7.51 8.81 47.36
CA ALA A 14 7.43 8.21 46.03
C ALA A 14 8.56 7.22 45.79
N ALA A 15 8.46 6.41 44.73
CA ALA A 15 9.59 5.59 44.28
C ALA A 15 10.81 6.50 43.95
N PRO A 16 12.04 6.09 44.31
CA PRO A 16 13.24 6.85 43.99
C PRO A 16 13.37 7.09 42.48
N ASN A 17 14.01 8.20 42.13
CA ASN A 17 14.33 8.54 40.76
C ASN A 17 15.36 7.57 40.16
N PHE A 18 15.61 7.65 38.86
CA PHE A 18 16.57 6.78 38.16
C PHE A 18 18.01 6.87 38.64
N ASP A 19 18.40 8.03 39.15
CA ASP A 19 19.70 8.28 39.78
C ASP A 19 19.75 7.81 41.25
N GLY A 20 18.66 7.24 41.76
CA GLY A 20 18.53 6.81 43.15
C GLY A 20 18.12 7.92 44.11
N SER A 21 17.92 9.16 43.64
CA SER A 21 17.51 10.27 44.49
C SER A 21 16.09 10.08 45.04
N PRO A 22 15.83 10.45 46.30
CA PRO A 22 14.50 10.32 46.90
C PRO A 22 13.51 11.29 46.24
N GLN A 23 12.26 10.83 46.07
CA GLN A 23 11.16 11.61 45.52
C GLN A 23 9.94 11.51 46.42
N TRP A 24 9.06 12.52 46.32
CA TRP A 24 7.78 12.55 47.00
C TRP A 24 6.67 12.92 46.01
N THR A 25 5.47 12.40 46.24
CA THR A 25 4.27 12.73 45.47
C THR A 25 3.40 13.69 46.28
N LEU A 26 3.17 14.89 45.73
CA LEU A 26 2.19 15.85 46.21
C LEU A 26 0.87 15.63 45.47
N ALA A 27 -0.18 15.25 46.19
CA ALA A 27 -1.51 15.02 45.64
C ALA A 27 -2.43 16.22 45.88
N ASP A 28 -3.04 16.72 44.81
CA ASP A 28 -4.17 17.67 44.82
C ASP A 28 -5.48 16.87 44.67
N PRO A 29 -6.20 16.59 45.78
CA PRO A 29 -7.40 15.75 45.74
C PRO A 29 -8.58 16.44 45.04
N LEU A 30 -8.65 17.76 45.00
CA LEU A 30 -9.75 18.48 44.33
C LEU A 30 -9.65 18.39 42.81
N ARG A 31 -8.43 18.46 42.27
CA ARG A 31 -8.20 18.37 40.81
C ARG A 31 -7.85 16.96 40.34
N GLY A 32 -7.63 16.02 41.26
CA GLY A 32 -7.16 14.67 40.97
C GLY A 32 -5.79 14.64 40.30
N ARG A 33 -4.90 15.58 40.68
CA ARG A 33 -3.56 15.73 40.07
C ARG A 33 -2.48 15.32 41.05
N TYR A 34 -1.43 14.72 40.51
CA TYR A 34 -0.28 14.23 41.27
C TYR A 34 0.99 14.86 40.70
N PHE A 35 1.82 15.40 41.58
CA PHE A 35 3.09 16.02 41.22
C PHE A 35 4.22 15.32 41.93
N LYS A 36 5.32 15.07 41.23
CA LYS A 36 6.53 14.54 41.85
C LYS A 36 7.48 15.67 42.21
N LEU A 37 7.93 15.67 43.45
CA LEU A 37 8.84 16.65 44.01
C LEU A 37 10.17 15.97 44.37
N GLY A 38 11.26 16.65 44.06
CA GLY A 38 12.60 16.24 44.47
C GLY A 38 12.90 16.65 45.92
N ALA A 39 14.05 16.21 46.42
CA ALA A 39 14.50 16.49 47.78
C ALA A 39 14.62 17.98 48.10
N SER A 40 15.09 18.80 47.15
CA SER A 40 15.20 20.26 47.32
C SER A 40 13.84 20.90 47.62
N ALA A 41 12.82 20.58 46.81
CA ALA A 41 11.47 21.10 46.98
C ALA A 41 10.84 20.66 48.32
N VAL A 42 11.06 19.41 48.75
CA VAL A 42 10.50 18.91 50.01
C VAL A 42 11.16 19.55 51.24
N ARG A 43 12.48 19.76 51.22
CA ARG A 43 13.18 20.50 52.28
C ARG A 43 12.62 21.91 52.47
N LEU A 44 12.32 22.61 51.37
CA LEU A 44 11.65 23.93 51.44
C LEU A 44 10.21 23.81 51.95
N LEU A 45 9.46 22.80 51.51
CA LEU A 45 8.06 22.62 51.93
C LEU A 45 7.91 22.23 53.41
N GLN A 46 8.86 21.49 53.98
CA GLN A 46 8.85 21.11 55.40
C GLN A 46 8.88 22.34 56.32
N HIS A 47 9.66 23.36 55.94
CA HIS A 47 9.80 24.61 56.71
C HIS A 47 8.85 25.71 56.23
N TRP A 48 7.96 25.44 55.27
CA TRP A 48 7.09 26.45 54.65
C TRP A 48 6.20 27.19 55.65
N ALA A 49 5.87 26.55 56.77
CA ALA A 49 5.08 27.15 57.85
C ALA A 49 5.76 28.36 58.52
N LEU A 50 7.08 28.53 58.38
CA LEU A 50 7.82 29.69 58.92
C LEU A 50 7.44 31.01 58.23
N GLY A 51 6.86 30.96 57.03
CA GLY A 51 6.28 32.12 56.33
C GLY A 51 7.27 33.20 55.86
N ASP A 52 8.51 33.22 56.32
CA ASP A 52 9.55 34.17 55.89
C ASP A 52 10.57 33.48 54.95
N PRO A 53 10.74 33.93 53.69
CA PRO A 53 11.66 33.33 52.72
C PRO A 53 13.06 33.04 53.28
N GLN A 54 13.65 34.00 53.99
CA GLN A 54 15.01 33.85 54.53
C GLN A 54 15.08 32.82 55.64
N ARG A 55 14.04 32.73 56.49
CA ARG A 55 13.95 31.71 57.54
C ARG A 55 13.72 30.32 56.98
N VAL A 56 12.91 30.20 55.93
CA VAL A 56 12.69 28.92 55.23
C VAL A 56 13.99 28.43 54.59
N LEU A 57 14.72 29.32 53.91
CA LEU A 57 16.01 28.97 53.30
C LEU A 57 17.06 28.60 54.35
N ALA A 58 17.15 29.38 55.44
CA ALA A 58 18.08 29.10 56.53
C ALA A 58 17.77 27.75 57.20
N ALA A 59 16.49 27.46 57.49
CA ALA A 59 16.06 26.21 58.08
C ALA A 59 16.29 25.00 57.13
N ALA A 60 15.96 25.15 55.86
CA ALA A 60 16.19 24.10 54.85
C ALA A 60 17.68 23.81 54.65
N ASN A 61 18.54 24.83 54.66
CA ASN A 61 20.00 24.70 54.57
C ASN A 61 20.64 24.15 55.85
N GLY A 62 19.93 24.15 56.99
CA GLY A 62 20.36 23.48 58.21
C GLY A 62 20.23 21.95 58.15
N GLU A 63 19.49 21.41 57.18
CA GLU A 63 19.33 19.98 56.96
C GLU A 63 20.39 19.42 55.99
N PRO A 64 20.72 18.12 56.08
CA PRO A 64 21.65 17.48 55.15
C PRO A 64 21.16 17.57 53.69
N GLY A 65 21.99 18.13 52.81
CA GLY A 65 21.72 18.23 51.38
C GLY A 65 22.55 19.31 50.70
N GLY A 66 22.33 19.50 49.39
CA GLY A 66 22.95 20.60 48.65
C GLY A 66 22.45 21.98 49.13
N PRO A 67 23.24 23.05 48.97
CA PRO A 67 22.81 24.40 49.32
C PRO A 67 21.64 24.84 48.43
N LEU A 68 20.64 25.47 49.04
CA LEU A 68 19.47 26.05 48.37
C LEU A 68 19.57 27.57 48.43
N GLY A 69 19.34 28.23 47.29
CA GLY A 69 19.30 29.69 47.19
C GLY A 69 17.90 30.22 46.87
N ASP A 70 17.84 31.53 46.61
CA ASP A 70 16.59 32.22 46.27
C ASP A 70 15.97 31.70 44.96
N ASN A 71 16.81 31.28 44.00
CA ASN A 71 16.35 30.76 42.72
C ASN A 71 15.49 29.50 42.88
N GLU A 72 15.92 28.53 43.70
CA GLU A 72 15.17 27.30 43.95
C GLU A 72 13.84 27.60 44.66
N LEU A 73 13.84 28.56 45.59
CA LEU A 73 12.63 29.00 46.28
C LEU A 73 11.64 29.67 45.32
N GLU A 74 12.12 30.55 44.45
CA GLU A 74 11.30 31.20 43.43
C GLU A 74 10.74 30.20 42.41
N GLU A 75 11.53 29.21 42.01
CA GLU A 75 11.07 28.16 41.10
C GLU A 75 9.95 27.32 41.74
N LEU A 76 10.12 26.93 43.01
CA LEU A 76 9.08 26.26 43.77
C LEU A 76 7.83 27.13 43.93
N LEU A 77 7.98 28.43 44.22
CA LEU A 77 6.85 29.35 44.36
C LEU A 77 6.10 29.52 43.03
N ARG A 78 6.82 29.67 41.91
CA ARG A 78 6.24 29.70 40.56
C ARG A 78 5.49 28.40 40.25
N PHE A 79 6.05 27.25 40.61
CA PHE A 79 5.40 25.94 40.47
C PHE A 79 4.09 25.88 41.28
N LEU A 80 4.11 26.23 42.56
CA LEU A 80 2.95 26.19 43.44
C LEU A 80 1.82 27.13 42.96
N ARG A 81 2.17 28.35 42.53
CA ARG A 81 1.22 29.33 41.95
C ARG A 81 0.67 28.87 40.60
N GLY A 82 1.55 28.35 39.74
CA GLY A 82 1.19 27.84 38.42
C GLY A 82 0.13 26.75 38.50
N HIS A 83 0.25 25.86 39.48
CA HIS A 83 -0.64 24.71 39.67
C HIS A 83 -1.83 24.93 40.62
N ASP A 84 -2.02 26.13 41.16
CA ASP A 84 -3.11 26.47 42.10
C ASP A 84 -3.07 25.68 43.41
N LEU A 85 -1.86 25.45 43.94
CA LEU A 85 -1.60 24.71 45.19
C LEU A 85 -1.57 25.62 46.43
N ILE A 86 -1.66 26.94 46.21
CA ILE A 86 -1.63 27.97 47.24
C ILE A 86 -3.06 28.34 47.63
N ALA A 87 -3.26 28.65 48.91
CA ALA A 87 -4.56 29.05 49.44
C ALA A 87 -5.05 30.34 48.76
N ALA A 88 -6.37 30.41 48.48
CA ALA A 88 -7.01 31.55 47.83
C ALA A 88 -7.01 32.85 48.67
N VAL A 89 -6.47 32.79 49.89
CA VAL A 89 -6.26 33.95 50.78
C VAL A 89 -5.13 34.84 50.27
N ASP A 90 -4.18 34.29 49.50
CA ASP A 90 -3.10 35.05 48.89
C ASP A 90 -3.60 35.99 47.77
N ALA A 91 -3.15 37.25 47.79
CA ALA A 91 -3.63 38.29 46.87
C ALA A 91 -3.18 38.05 45.42
N GLU A 92 -1.93 37.63 45.22
CA GLU A 92 -1.39 37.34 43.89
C GLU A 92 -2.06 36.10 43.28
N GLN A 93 -2.23 35.05 44.07
CA GLN A 93 -2.95 33.85 43.64
C GLN A 93 -4.40 34.18 43.23
N ARG A 94 -5.10 35.02 44.01
CA ARG A 94 -6.47 35.45 43.71
C ARG A 94 -6.57 36.26 42.42
N ALA A 95 -5.63 37.18 42.20
CA ALA A 95 -5.56 37.97 40.97
C ALA A 95 -5.35 37.06 39.73
N SER A 96 -4.58 35.98 39.88
CA SER A 96 -4.32 35.04 38.79
C SER A 96 -5.57 34.29 38.30
N TYR A 97 -6.59 34.10 39.16
CA TYR A 97 -7.79 33.34 38.79
C TYR A 97 -8.61 34.02 37.69
N ALA A 98 -8.68 35.35 37.65
CA ALA A 98 -9.41 36.07 36.61
C ALA A 98 -8.76 35.85 35.23
N SER A 99 -7.43 35.98 35.14
CA SER A 99 -6.69 35.72 33.91
C SER A 99 -6.74 34.24 33.49
N LYS A 100 -6.68 33.31 34.46
CA LYS A 100 -6.81 31.87 34.19
C LYS A 100 -8.22 31.50 33.73
N ALA A 101 -9.26 32.09 34.31
CA ALA A 101 -10.64 31.90 33.88
C ALA A 101 -10.88 32.47 32.48
N ALA A 102 -10.29 33.63 32.16
CA ALA A 102 -10.34 34.23 30.83
C ALA A 102 -9.60 33.38 29.78
N SER A 103 -8.43 32.83 30.11
CA SER A 103 -7.70 31.92 29.19
C SER A 103 -8.38 30.56 29.01
N MET A 104 -9.16 30.11 30.00
CA MET A 104 -10.03 28.94 29.88
C MET A 104 -11.28 29.18 29.01
N ARG A 105 -11.67 30.43 28.75
CA ARG A 105 -12.74 30.78 27.80
C ARG A 105 -12.22 30.62 26.38
N GLN A 106 -12.21 29.39 25.88
CA GLN A 106 -11.95 29.10 24.47
C GLN A 106 -13.03 29.73 23.58
N SER A 107 -12.63 30.20 22.39
CA SER A 107 -13.57 30.70 21.38
C SER A 107 -14.56 29.59 20.99
N LEU A 108 -15.79 29.94 20.59
CA LEU A 108 -16.80 28.95 20.18
C LEU A 108 -16.26 27.97 19.13
N TRP A 109 -15.45 28.45 18.19
CA TRP A 109 -14.77 27.61 17.18
C TRP A 109 -13.72 26.66 17.78
N GLN A 110 -12.88 27.14 18.70
CA GLN A 110 -11.93 26.26 19.40
C GLN A 110 -12.64 25.22 20.26
N ARG A 111 -13.76 25.61 20.89
CA ARG A 111 -14.58 24.73 21.73
C ARG A 111 -15.27 23.67 20.90
N VAL A 112 -15.89 24.01 19.77
CA VAL A 112 -16.49 23.04 18.84
C VAL A 112 -15.43 22.14 18.21
N LEU A 113 -14.28 22.68 17.77
CA LEU A 113 -13.21 21.87 17.19
C LEU A 113 -12.59 20.90 18.21
N HIS A 114 -12.31 21.34 19.44
CA HIS A 114 -11.72 20.47 20.48
C HIS A 114 -12.75 19.54 21.14
N GLN A 115 -14.00 19.98 21.37
CA GLN A 115 -15.06 19.13 21.91
C GLN A 115 -15.56 18.11 20.89
N TYR A 116 -15.53 18.40 19.58
CA TYR A 116 -15.79 17.37 18.56
C TYR A 116 -14.70 16.27 18.58
N LEU A 117 -13.45 16.66 18.85
CA LEU A 117 -12.31 15.74 18.82
C LEU A 117 -12.15 14.92 20.11
N PHE A 118 -12.40 15.51 21.29
CA PHE A 118 -12.25 14.81 22.56
C PHE A 118 -13.15 15.36 23.67
N PHE A 119 -14.13 14.58 24.12
CA PHE A 119 -14.87 14.85 25.34
C PHE A 119 -15.19 13.56 26.12
N ARG A 120 -15.39 13.69 27.43
CA ARG A 120 -15.68 12.57 28.34
C ARG A 120 -17.03 12.77 29.01
N VAL A 121 -17.82 11.72 29.01
CA VAL A 121 -19.11 11.63 29.71
C VAL A 121 -18.95 10.60 30.82
N PRO A 122 -18.77 11.02 32.09
CA PRO A 122 -18.74 10.10 33.21
C PRO A 122 -20.15 9.50 33.40
N LEU A 123 -20.28 8.18 33.23
CA LEU A 123 -21.58 7.51 33.33
C LEU A 123 -21.91 7.13 34.77
N TRP A 124 -20.93 6.63 35.52
CA TRP A 124 -21.15 6.16 36.89
C TRP A 124 -19.86 6.12 37.72
N ARG A 125 -20.01 6.00 39.05
CA ARG A 125 -18.91 5.84 40.01
C ARG A 125 -18.84 4.39 40.49
N PRO A 126 -17.88 3.57 40.01
CA PRO A 126 -17.90 2.12 40.24
C PRO A 126 -17.42 1.71 41.64
N ASP A 127 -16.88 2.62 42.46
CA ASP A 127 -16.15 2.25 43.68
C ASP A 127 -16.99 1.43 44.68
N VAL A 128 -18.29 1.75 44.84
CA VAL A 128 -19.19 0.97 45.71
C VAL A 128 -19.36 -0.46 45.20
N PHE A 129 -19.53 -0.64 43.89
CA PHE A 129 -19.64 -1.96 43.27
C PHE A 129 -18.32 -2.73 43.40
N LEU A 130 -17.19 -2.08 43.11
CA LEU A 130 -15.86 -2.70 43.22
C LEU A 130 -15.55 -3.11 44.66
N ASN A 131 -15.91 -2.29 45.66
CA ASN A 131 -15.75 -2.64 47.08
C ASN A 131 -16.52 -3.91 47.47
N ARG A 132 -17.69 -4.17 46.84
CA ARG A 132 -18.48 -5.38 47.09
C ARG A 132 -17.95 -6.60 46.33
N ALA A 133 -17.49 -6.42 45.09
CA ALA A 133 -17.01 -7.51 44.25
C ALA A 133 -15.57 -7.97 44.61
N TRP A 134 -14.73 -7.04 45.08
CA TRP A 134 -13.31 -7.27 45.32
C TRP A 134 -13.00 -8.40 46.32
N PRO A 135 -13.69 -8.56 47.47
CA PRO A 135 -13.37 -9.62 48.43
C PRO A 135 -13.49 -11.04 47.85
N VAL A 136 -14.46 -11.28 46.97
CA VAL A 136 -14.66 -12.58 46.31
C VAL A 136 -13.55 -12.84 45.30
N LEU A 137 -13.24 -11.84 44.48
CA LEU A 137 -12.18 -11.90 43.47
C LEU A 137 -10.79 -12.03 44.11
N ALA A 138 -10.55 -11.37 45.24
CA ALA A 138 -9.29 -11.48 45.98
C ALA A 138 -9.07 -12.90 46.52
N ARG A 139 -10.13 -13.59 46.95
CA ARG A 139 -10.05 -14.94 47.51
C ARG A 139 -9.79 -16.01 46.45
N HIS A 140 -10.46 -15.94 45.30
CA HIS A 140 -10.41 -17.01 44.29
C HIS A 140 -9.63 -16.65 43.03
N GLY A 141 -9.51 -15.36 42.70
CA GLY A 141 -8.95 -14.89 41.44
C GLY A 141 -7.46 -15.20 41.26
N GLY A 142 -6.66 -15.16 42.32
CA GLY A 142 -5.22 -15.45 42.23
C GLY A 142 -4.90 -16.88 41.79
N TRP A 143 -5.62 -17.86 42.35
CA TRP A 143 -5.47 -19.27 41.96
C TRP A 143 -6.05 -19.54 40.56
N LEU A 144 -7.23 -18.98 40.27
CA LEU A 144 -7.88 -19.12 38.96
C LEU A 144 -7.02 -18.57 37.82
N LEU A 145 -6.39 -17.41 38.00
CA LEU A 145 -5.52 -16.82 36.98
C LEU A 145 -4.21 -17.58 36.80
N ARG A 146 -3.63 -18.10 37.90
CA ARG A 146 -2.32 -18.77 37.86
C ARG A 146 -2.38 -20.18 37.30
N TRP A 147 -3.44 -20.94 37.61
CA TRP A 147 -3.57 -22.34 37.22
C TRP A 147 -4.78 -22.60 36.34
N GLY A 148 -5.93 -22.00 36.65
CA GLY A 148 -7.16 -22.20 35.88
C GLY A 148 -7.06 -21.68 34.45
N LEU A 149 -6.59 -20.45 34.25
CA LEU A 149 -6.50 -19.84 32.92
C LEU A 149 -5.59 -20.62 31.96
N PRO A 150 -4.35 -21.01 32.33
CA PRO A 150 -3.52 -21.87 31.47
C PRO A 150 -4.16 -23.21 31.15
N THR A 151 -4.81 -23.87 32.12
CA THR A 151 -5.48 -25.16 31.89
C THR A 151 -6.63 -25.02 30.90
N VAL A 152 -7.47 -23.99 31.05
CA VAL A 152 -8.59 -23.71 30.12
C VAL A 152 -8.06 -23.33 28.73
N LEU A 153 -6.99 -22.55 28.64
CA LEU A 153 -6.35 -22.22 27.37
C LEU A 153 -5.81 -23.47 26.67
N CYS A 154 -5.06 -24.33 27.36
CA CYS A 154 -4.54 -25.57 26.80
C CYS A 154 -5.68 -26.47 26.32
N LEU A 155 -6.77 -26.59 27.09
CA LEU A 155 -7.95 -27.35 26.68
C LEU A 155 -8.64 -26.73 25.45
N GLY A 156 -8.85 -25.42 25.45
CA GLY A 156 -9.47 -24.70 24.32
C GLY A 156 -8.66 -24.85 23.03
N LEU A 157 -7.33 -24.67 23.11
CA LEU A 157 -6.42 -24.88 21.98
C LEU A 157 -6.42 -26.32 21.49
N PHE A 158 -6.40 -27.30 22.39
CA PHE A 158 -6.48 -28.71 22.03
C PHE A 158 -7.78 -29.03 21.28
N LEU A 159 -8.92 -28.51 21.75
CA LEU A 159 -10.21 -28.72 21.09
C LEU A 159 -10.30 -28.02 19.73
N VAL A 160 -9.77 -26.80 19.60
CA VAL A 160 -9.71 -26.10 18.30
C VAL A 160 -8.79 -26.80 17.32
N ALA A 161 -7.64 -27.31 17.78
CA ALA A 161 -6.72 -28.07 16.94
C ALA A 161 -7.36 -29.38 16.44
N ARG A 162 -8.24 -30.00 17.24
CA ARG A 162 -9.00 -31.19 16.84
C ARG A 162 -10.06 -30.87 15.77
N ASP A 163 -10.76 -29.74 15.89
CA ASP A 163 -11.81 -29.31 14.95
C ASP A 163 -11.34 -28.15 14.05
N TRP A 164 -10.10 -28.24 13.57
CA TRP A 164 -9.44 -27.14 12.84
C TRP A 164 -10.19 -26.71 11.58
N ASP A 165 -10.68 -27.67 10.79
CA ASP A 165 -11.40 -27.40 9.54
C ASP A 165 -12.68 -26.58 9.80
N ARG A 166 -13.37 -26.85 10.91
CA ARG A 166 -14.58 -26.13 11.31
C ARG A 166 -14.27 -24.74 11.87
N PHE A 167 -13.12 -24.57 12.50
CA PHE A 167 -12.65 -23.26 12.95
C PHE A 167 -12.36 -22.35 11.76
N VAL A 168 -11.58 -22.85 10.79
CA VAL A 168 -11.20 -22.08 9.59
C VAL A 168 -12.41 -21.79 8.71
N SER A 169 -13.36 -22.72 8.57
CA SER A 169 -14.58 -22.49 7.77
C SER A 169 -15.52 -21.43 8.35
N THR A 170 -15.37 -21.08 9.64
CA THR A 170 -16.11 -19.97 10.26
C THR A 170 -15.50 -18.61 9.92
N PHE A 171 -14.23 -18.55 9.51
CA PHE A 171 -13.50 -17.31 9.24
C PHE A 171 -14.13 -16.41 8.16
N PRO A 172 -14.63 -16.91 7.00
CA PRO A 172 -15.31 -16.08 6.01
C PRO A 172 -16.53 -15.32 6.54
N HIS A 173 -17.17 -15.81 7.60
CA HIS A 173 -18.33 -15.15 8.19
C HIS A 173 -17.98 -13.79 8.81
N LEU A 174 -16.71 -13.56 9.19
CA LEU A 174 -16.22 -12.26 9.69
C LEU A 174 -16.43 -11.13 8.68
N PHE A 175 -16.34 -11.43 7.39
CA PHE A 175 -16.46 -10.46 6.31
C PHE A 175 -17.90 -10.27 5.81
N SER A 176 -18.86 -11.04 6.34
CA SER A 176 -20.28 -10.80 6.09
C SER A 176 -20.77 -9.58 6.87
N PHE A 177 -21.80 -8.89 6.39
CA PHE A 177 -22.37 -7.73 7.10
C PHE A 177 -22.87 -8.09 8.52
N GLY A 178 -23.55 -9.22 8.66
CA GLY A 178 -24.01 -9.72 9.96
C GLY A 178 -22.85 -10.09 10.89
N GLY A 179 -21.79 -10.71 10.34
CA GLY A 179 -20.57 -10.99 11.09
C GLY A 179 -19.82 -9.75 11.54
N ALA A 180 -19.72 -8.73 10.67
CA ALA A 180 -19.11 -7.44 11.01
C ALA A 180 -19.86 -6.74 12.16
N LEU A 181 -21.20 -6.76 12.15
CA LEU A 181 -22.01 -6.23 13.24
C LEU A 181 -21.78 -7.02 14.55
N ALA A 182 -21.81 -8.36 14.48
CA ALA A 182 -21.55 -9.22 15.63
C ALA A 182 -20.14 -9.01 16.21
N PHE A 183 -19.15 -8.83 15.33
CA PHE A 183 -17.78 -8.50 15.69
C PHE A 183 -17.70 -7.14 16.39
N GLY A 184 -18.42 -6.12 15.90
CA GLY A 184 -18.51 -4.81 16.56
C GLY A 184 -19.13 -4.87 17.96
N VAL A 185 -20.20 -5.65 18.14
CA VAL A 185 -20.81 -5.89 19.45
C VAL A 185 -19.84 -6.61 20.38
N ALA A 186 -19.18 -7.67 19.88
CA ALA A 186 -18.21 -8.43 20.65
C ALA A 186 -17.01 -7.58 21.07
N LEU A 187 -16.52 -6.70 20.18
CA LEU A 187 -15.46 -5.74 20.48
C LEU A 187 -15.89 -4.74 21.56
N THR A 188 -17.13 -4.22 21.48
CA THR A 188 -17.69 -3.31 22.48
C THR A 188 -17.74 -3.98 23.85
N PHE A 189 -18.21 -5.23 23.91
CA PHE A 189 -18.25 -6.01 25.14
C PHE A 189 -16.84 -6.31 25.70
N ALA A 190 -15.91 -6.72 24.83
CA ALA A 190 -14.52 -6.92 25.21
C ALA A 190 -13.87 -5.67 25.81
N LYS A 191 -14.12 -4.50 25.21
CA LYS A 191 -13.62 -3.22 25.72
C LYS A 191 -14.25 -2.80 27.03
N LEU A 192 -15.52 -3.13 27.27
CA LEU A 192 -16.11 -2.96 28.60
C LEU A 192 -15.37 -3.82 29.64
N CYS A 193 -15.14 -5.10 29.35
CA CYS A 193 -14.40 -6.01 30.25
C CYS A 193 -12.95 -5.54 30.49
N HIS A 194 -12.29 -5.01 29.45
CA HIS A 194 -10.96 -4.42 29.52
C HIS A 194 -10.89 -3.30 30.58
N GLU A 195 -11.81 -2.34 30.50
CA GLU A 195 -11.90 -1.22 31.43
C GLU A 195 -12.19 -1.69 32.87
N PHE A 196 -13.06 -2.69 33.05
CA PHE A 196 -13.26 -3.34 34.35
C PHE A 196 -11.99 -4.01 34.87
N GLY A 197 -11.14 -4.56 34.01
CA GLY A 197 -9.83 -5.08 34.36
C GLY A 197 -8.99 -4.03 35.08
N HIS A 198 -8.80 -2.86 34.46
CA HIS A 198 -8.09 -1.72 35.09
C HIS A 198 -8.72 -1.31 36.42
N ALA A 199 -10.04 -1.19 36.48
CA ALA A 199 -10.74 -0.81 37.70
C ALA A 199 -10.48 -1.81 38.86
N LEU A 200 -10.54 -3.12 38.58
CA LEU A 200 -10.33 -4.18 39.57
C LEU A 200 -8.88 -4.23 40.08
N MET A 201 -7.89 -4.12 39.19
CA MET A 201 -6.48 -4.11 39.62
C MET A 201 -6.08 -2.80 40.29
N ALA A 202 -6.68 -1.67 39.91
CA ALA A 202 -6.53 -0.42 40.66
C ALA A 202 -7.07 -0.60 42.09
N LYS A 203 -8.22 -1.24 42.24
CA LYS A 203 -8.80 -1.53 43.56
C LYS A 203 -7.93 -2.45 44.41
N ARG A 204 -7.33 -3.48 43.78
CA ARG A 204 -6.34 -4.36 44.42
C ARG A 204 -5.17 -3.59 45.03
N ALA A 205 -4.70 -2.55 44.34
CA ALA A 205 -3.59 -1.71 44.79
C ALA A 205 -4.01 -0.65 45.82
N GLY A 206 -5.27 -0.63 46.26
CA GLY A 206 -5.81 0.34 47.21
C GLY A 206 -6.18 1.69 46.59
N CYS A 207 -6.18 1.79 45.25
CA CYS A 207 -6.55 3.02 44.53
C CYS A 207 -8.07 3.21 44.51
N ARG A 208 -8.50 4.46 44.46
CA ARG A 208 -9.90 4.84 44.21
C ARG A 208 -10.14 5.02 42.72
N VAL A 209 -11.21 4.40 42.21
CA VAL A 209 -11.66 4.60 40.82
C VAL A 209 -12.69 5.72 40.80
N GLN A 210 -12.32 6.88 40.22
CA GLN A 210 -13.13 8.09 40.35
C GLN A 210 -14.40 8.06 39.48
N SER A 211 -14.26 7.62 38.22
CA SER A 211 -15.37 7.52 37.27
C SER A 211 -15.08 6.46 36.21
N MET A 212 -16.14 5.85 35.69
CA MET A 212 -16.14 5.07 34.45
C MET A 212 -17.19 5.65 33.52
N GLY A 213 -16.92 5.69 32.23
CA GLY A 213 -17.85 6.26 31.27
C GLY A 213 -17.44 6.09 29.82
N LEU A 214 -17.93 7.00 28.98
CA LEU A 214 -17.62 7.06 27.55
C LEU A 214 -16.77 8.29 27.25
N ALA A 215 -15.67 8.08 26.55
CA ALA A 215 -14.85 9.12 25.93
C ALA A 215 -15.11 9.07 24.43
N PHE A 216 -15.36 10.22 23.81
CA PHE A 216 -15.55 10.31 22.36
C PHE A 216 -14.27 10.85 21.73
N MET A 217 -13.69 10.10 20.79
CA MET A 217 -12.54 10.52 20.00
C MET A 217 -12.94 10.57 18.53
N VAL A 218 -12.99 11.78 17.94
CA VAL A 218 -13.52 11.97 16.56
C VAL A 218 -14.92 11.36 16.41
N LEU A 219 -15.81 11.65 17.35
CA LEU A 219 -17.16 11.06 17.49
C LEU A 219 -17.24 9.54 17.73
N LEU A 220 -16.14 8.79 17.76
CA LEU A 220 -16.17 7.37 18.08
C LEU A 220 -16.24 7.19 19.61
N PRO A 221 -17.29 6.52 20.15
CA PRO A 221 -17.38 6.25 21.58
C PRO A 221 -16.38 5.15 21.99
N MET A 222 -15.62 5.42 23.04
CA MET A 222 -14.72 4.47 23.68
C MET A 222 -14.99 4.43 25.18
N PHE A 223 -15.00 3.26 25.80
CA PHE A 223 -15.05 3.18 27.26
C PHE A 223 -13.77 3.73 27.87
N TYR A 224 -13.87 4.33 29.05
CA TYR A 224 -12.70 4.74 29.83
C TYR A 224 -12.92 4.50 31.32
N THR A 225 -11.83 4.20 32.01
CA THR A 225 -11.75 4.11 33.47
C THR A 225 -10.75 5.13 33.99
N ASP A 226 -11.19 5.99 34.90
CA ASP A 226 -10.29 6.94 35.55
C ASP A 226 -9.52 6.27 36.70
N VAL A 227 -8.33 5.77 36.36
CA VAL A 227 -7.35 5.18 37.29
C VAL A 227 -6.22 6.17 37.65
N SER A 228 -6.48 7.48 37.62
CA SER A 228 -5.46 8.49 37.94
C SER A 228 -4.83 8.31 39.33
N ASP A 229 -5.54 7.70 40.28
CA ASP A 229 -5.01 7.42 41.62
C ASP A 229 -3.88 6.36 41.63
N ALA A 230 -3.70 5.61 40.53
CA ALA A 230 -2.60 4.65 40.35
C ALA A 230 -1.20 5.29 40.42
N TRP A 231 -1.09 6.60 40.15
CA TRP A 231 0.17 7.35 40.27
C TRP A 231 0.71 7.42 41.71
N ARG A 232 -0.11 7.14 42.73
CA ARG A 232 0.34 7.07 44.14
C ARG A 232 0.98 5.73 44.51
N VAL A 233 0.76 4.69 43.70
CA VAL A 233 1.22 3.34 44.02
C VAL A 233 2.72 3.28 43.82
N ASN A 234 3.48 3.09 44.89
CA ASN A 234 4.94 2.99 44.81
C ASN A 234 5.44 1.63 44.31
N ASP A 235 4.68 0.56 44.59
CA ASP A 235 5.04 -0.79 44.16
C ASP A 235 4.97 -0.92 42.63
N ARG A 236 6.12 -1.23 42.03
CA ARG A 236 6.27 -1.41 40.58
C ARG A 236 5.41 -2.57 40.07
N ARG A 237 5.29 -3.65 40.85
CA ARG A 237 4.49 -4.83 40.45
C ARG A 237 3.00 -4.47 40.39
N SER A 238 2.52 -3.74 41.38
CA SER A 238 1.14 -3.27 41.42
C SER A 238 0.83 -2.32 40.27
N ARG A 239 1.71 -1.35 39.93
CA ARG A 239 1.52 -0.49 38.75
C ARG A 239 1.50 -1.28 37.44
N LEU A 240 2.46 -2.19 37.25
CA LEU A 240 2.51 -3.05 36.08
C LEU A 240 1.24 -3.90 35.95
N LEU A 241 0.72 -4.43 37.06
CA LEU A 241 -0.52 -5.20 37.07
C LEU A 241 -1.74 -4.34 36.75
N ILE A 242 -1.79 -3.08 37.18
CA ILE A 242 -2.85 -2.13 36.80
C ILE A 242 -2.78 -1.85 35.30
N GLY A 243 -1.59 -1.61 34.75
CA GLY A 243 -1.40 -1.40 33.31
C GLY A 243 -1.71 -2.64 32.46
N ALA A 244 -1.34 -3.83 32.93
CA ALA A 244 -1.63 -5.10 32.27
C ALA A 244 -3.07 -5.58 32.44
N ALA A 245 -3.86 -4.94 33.31
CA ALA A 245 -5.14 -5.46 33.75
C ALA A 245 -6.18 -5.56 32.62
N GLY A 246 -6.24 -4.55 31.74
CA GLY A 246 -7.15 -4.56 30.60
C GLY A 246 -6.83 -5.70 29.62
N VAL A 247 -5.54 -5.84 29.27
CA VAL A 247 -5.04 -6.95 28.45
C VAL A 247 -5.32 -8.31 29.10
N LEU A 248 -5.08 -8.45 30.40
CA LEU A 248 -5.38 -9.69 31.13
C LEU A 248 -6.88 -10.02 31.13
N ALA A 249 -7.75 -9.02 31.28
CA ALA A 249 -9.19 -9.21 31.24
C ALA A 249 -9.66 -9.65 29.83
N GLU A 250 -9.13 -9.03 28.77
CA GLU A 250 -9.40 -9.46 27.40
C GLU A 250 -8.86 -10.87 27.12
N LEU A 251 -7.69 -11.24 27.65
CA LEU A 251 -7.14 -12.60 27.51
C LEU A 251 -8.00 -13.65 28.22
N VAL A 252 -8.49 -13.36 29.43
CA VAL A 252 -9.44 -14.25 30.13
C VAL A 252 -10.69 -14.42 29.27
N LEU A 253 -11.23 -13.32 28.72
CA LEU A 253 -12.40 -13.36 27.87
C LEU A 253 -12.15 -14.16 26.58
N ALA A 254 -10.98 -13.98 25.95
CA ALA A 254 -10.58 -14.68 24.74
C ALA A 254 -10.47 -16.20 24.96
N VAL A 255 -9.88 -16.61 26.09
CA VAL A 255 -9.74 -18.02 26.47
C VAL A 255 -11.10 -18.67 26.74
N LEU A 256 -11.99 -17.98 27.46
CA LEU A 256 -13.34 -18.47 27.73
C LEU A 256 -14.17 -18.54 26.45
N ALA A 257 -14.08 -17.54 25.57
CA ALA A 257 -14.77 -17.52 24.28
C ALA A 257 -14.27 -18.63 23.35
N LEU A 258 -12.96 -18.90 23.34
CA LEU A 258 -12.37 -20.00 22.57
C LEU A 258 -12.88 -21.36 23.06
N LEU A 259 -12.88 -21.58 24.38
CA LEU A 259 -13.43 -22.81 24.95
C LEU A 259 -14.94 -22.93 24.66
N ALA A 260 -15.70 -21.84 24.82
CA ALA A 260 -17.13 -21.82 24.54
C ALA A 260 -17.41 -22.16 23.06
N TRP A 261 -16.63 -21.63 22.12
CA TRP A 261 -16.74 -21.97 20.71
C TRP A 261 -16.59 -23.47 20.46
N SER A 262 -15.64 -24.12 21.14
CA SER A 262 -15.39 -25.56 21.01
C SER A 262 -16.49 -26.44 21.61
N LEU A 263 -17.21 -25.95 22.62
CA LEU A 263 -18.25 -26.71 23.33
C LEU A 263 -19.66 -26.46 22.79
N LEU A 264 -19.89 -25.33 22.11
CA LEU A 264 -21.21 -24.95 21.63
C LEU A 264 -21.59 -25.66 20.31
N PRO A 265 -22.87 -26.07 20.15
CA PRO A 265 -23.38 -26.60 18.89
C PRO A 265 -23.41 -25.52 17.79
N ASP A 266 -23.57 -25.94 16.53
CA ASP A 266 -23.72 -24.98 15.42
C ASP A 266 -24.93 -24.08 15.65
N GLY A 267 -24.71 -22.77 15.51
CA GLY A 267 -25.72 -21.76 15.68
C GLY A 267 -25.16 -20.40 16.09
N PRO A 268 -26.04 -19.41 16.32
CA PRO A 268 -25.64 -18.04 16.63
C PRO A 268 -24.72 -17.90 17.85
N ALA A 269 -24.89 -18.78 18.85
CA ALA A 269 -24.07 -18.77 20.07
C ALA A 269 -22.61 -19.14 19.78
N ARG A 270 -22.37 -20.19 18.98
CA ARG A 270 -21.03 -20.56 18.55
C ARG A 270 -20.40 -19.48 17.68
N THR A 271 -21.14 -18.93 16.72
CA THR A 271 -20.66 -17.80 15.91
C THR A 271 -20.30 -16.60 16.77
N SER A 272 -21.12 -16.26 17.78
CA SER A 272 -20.82 -15.17 18.71
C SER A 272 -19.55 -15.41 19.55
N ALA A 273 -19.36 -16.65 20.02
CA ALA A 273 -18.14 -17.04 20.72
C ALA A 273 -16.90 -16.95 19.80
N PHE A 274 -17.02 -17.34 18.53
CA PHE A 274 -15.97 -17.15 17.52
C PHE A 274 -15.64 -15.67 17.30
N MET A 275 -16.68 -14.83 17.13
CA MET A 275 -16.52 -13.38 16.92
C MET A 275 -15.84 -12.74 18.12
N LEU A 276 -16.23 -13.12 19.35
CA LEU A 276 -15.63 -12.61 20.58
C LEU A 276 -14.18 -13.07 20.74
N ALA A 277 -13.90 -14.36 20.52
CA ALA A 277 -12.53 -14.89 20.59
C ALA A 277 -11.63 -14.21 19.54
N SER A 278 -12.11 -14.11 18.29
CA SER A 278 -11.35 -13.49 17.19
C SER A 278 -11.11 -12.00 17.45
N ALA A 279 -12.14 -11.25 17.88
CA ALA A 279 -12.02 -9.83 18.21
C ALA A 279 -11.01 -9.61 19.33
N THR A 280 -11.17 -10.31 20.44
CA THR A 280 -10.30 -10.18 21.61
C THR A 280 -8.85 -10.57 21.31
N TRP A 281 -8.58 -11.72 20.69
CA TRP A 281 -7.22 -12.13 20.33
C TRP A 281 -6.57 -11.13 19.37
N MET A 282 -7.28 -10.74 18.30
CA MET A 282 -6.74 -9.84 17.30
C MET A 282 -6.46 -8.45 17.87
N THR A 283 -7.41 -7.85 18.61
CA THR A 283 -7.20 -6.50 19.17
C THR A 283 -6.20 -6.49 20.32
N THR A 284 -6.22 -7.51 21.19
CA THR A 284 -5.34 -7.53 22.36
C THR A 284 -3.88 -7.74 21.98
N LEU A 285 -3.60 -8.74 21.13
CA LEU A 285 -2.23 -9.06 20.73
C LEU A 285 -1.67 -8.08 19.69
N ALA A 286 -2.44 -7.78 18.63
CA ALA A 286 -1.92 -6.97 17.52
C ALA A 286 -1.96 -5.45 17.80
N ILE A 287 -2.93 -4.99 18.59
CA ILE A 287 -3.16 -3.57 18.83
C ILE A 287 -2.78 -3.17 20.27
N ASN A 288 -3.43 -3.72 21.30
CA ASN A 288 -3.25 -3.24 22.68
C ASN A 288 -1.84 -3.52 23.21
N LEU A 289 -1.27 -4.70 22.94
CA LEU A 289 0.08 -5.07 23.39
C LEU A 289 1.20 -4.40 22.56
N ASN A 290 0.85 -3.67 21.49
CA ASN A 290 1.82 -2.97 20.67
C ASN A 290 2.48 -1.81 21.46
N PRO A 291 3.80 -1.84 21.69
CA PRO A 291 4.47 -0.84 22.51
C PRO A 291 4.77 0.48 21.79
N PHE A 292 4.54 0.56 20.47
CA PHE A 292 4.90 1.73 19.65
C PHE A 292 3.81 2.79 19.58
N MET A 293 2.60 2.46 20.03
CA MET A 293 1.45 3.35 20.16
C MET A 293 1.04 3.46 21.62
N ARG A 294 0.37 4.56 22.01
CA ARG A 294 -0.06 4.81 23.41
C ARG A 294 -1.26 3.95 23.84
N PHE A 295 -1.18 2.65 23.58
CA PHE A 295 -2.06 1.62 24.12
C PHE A 295 -1.40 0.99 25.36
N ASP A 296 -1.97 -0.08 25.91
CA ASP A 296 -1.49 -0.68 27.14
C ASP A 296 -0.05 -1.15 27.05
N GLY A 297 0.36 -1.75 25.93
CA GLY A 297 1.73 -2.21 25.69
C GLY A 297 2.78 -1.11 25.89
N TYR A 298 2.44 0.15 25.55
CA TYR A 298 3.28 1.31 25.84
C TYR A 298 3.40 1.59 27.34
N PHE A 299 2.29 1.53 28.07
CA PHE A 299 2.29 1.75 29.52
C PHE A 299 2.97 0.60 30.27
N LEU A 300 2.78 -0.65 29.84
CA LEU A 300 3.53 -1.80 30.37
C LEU A 300 5.03 -1.63 30.16
N LEU A 301 5.45 -1.20 28.96
CA LEU A 301 6.87 -0.98 28.68
C LEU A 301 7.42 0.21 29.49
N SER A 302 6.65 1.30 29.59
CA SER A 302 6.94 2.48 30.40
C SER A 302 7.16 2.08 31.87
N ASP A 303 6.28 1.26 32.45
CA ASP A 303 6.40 0.77 33.83
C ASP A 303 7.55 -0.24 34.01
N LEU A 304 7.76 -1.12 33.03
CA LEU A 304 8.85 -2.11 33.05
C LEU A 304 10.22 -1.44 33.02
N TRP A 305 10.39 -0.39 32.20
CA TRP A 305 11.61 0.41 32.15
C TRP A 305 11.65 1.47 33.26
N GLY A 306 10.52 1.74 33.90
CA GLY A 306 10.33 2.80 34.90
C GLY A 306 10.32 4.22 34.32
N VAL A 307 10.27 4.38 32.99
CA VAL A 307 10.45 5.66 32.30
C VAL A 307 9.10 6.32 32.09
N GLU A 308 8.74 7.25 32.96
CA GLU A 308 7.50 8.01 32.83
C GLU A 308 7.53 8.91 31.60
N ASN A 309 6.41 9.00 30.88
CA ASN A 309 6.32 9.74 29.62
C ASN A 309 7.38 9.28 28.60
N LEU A 310 7.60 7.96 28.50
CA LEU A 310 8.53 7.29 27.59
C LEU A 310 8.59 7.93 26.19
N GLN A 311 7.44 8.18 25.57
CA GLN A 311 7.36 8.75 24.22
C GLN A 311 8.04 10.12 24.11
N ALA A 312 7.72 11.04 25.02
CA ALA A 312 8.23 12.41 24.97
C ALA A 312 9.75 12.42 25.20
N ARG A 313 10.22 11.66 26.19
CA ARG A 313 11.64 11.55 26.57
C ARG A 313 12.46 10.87 25.47
N ALA A 314 11.97 9.76 24.92
CA ALA A 314 12.63 9.07 23.81
C ALA A 314 12.68 9.93 22.55
N PHE A 315 11.59 10.62 22.19
CA PHE A 315 11.58 11.47 20.99
C PHE A 315 12.48 12.69 21.14
N ALA A 316 12.59 13.27 22.35
CA ALA A 316 13.56 14.32 22.64
C ALA A 316 14.99 13.81 22.46
N LEU A 317 15.29 12.61 22.95
CA LEU A 317 16.60 11.98 22.78
C LEU A 317 16.93 11.66 21.31
N CYS A 318 15.96 11.17 20.53
CA CYS A 318 16.12 10.95 19.09
C CYS A 318 16.43 12.25 18.33
N ARG A 319 15.66 13.32 18.60
CA ARG A 319 15.91 14.63 17.98
C ARG A 319 17.28 15.19 18.36
N TRP A 320 17.66 15.14 19.64
CA TRP A 320 18.98 15.55 20.08
C TRP A 320 20.09 14.75 19.38
N ARG A 321 19.97 13.41 19.33
CA ARG A 321 20.96 12.55 18.68
C ARG A 321 21.08 12.83 17.19
N LEU A 322 19.97 13.09 16.51
CA LEU A 322 19.95 13.47 15.09
C LEU A 322 20.68 14.80 14.87
N ARG A 323 20.37 15.82 15.67
CA ARG A 323 21.00 17.15 15.59
C ARG A 323 22.50 17.10 15.88
N GLU A 324 22.91 16.38 16.92
CA GLU A 324 24.33 16.20 17.26
C GLU A 324 25.10 15.39 16.22
N ALA A 325 24.46 14.38 15.61
CA ALA A 325 25.08 13.60 14.55
C ALA A 325 25.27 14.40 13.26
N LEU A 326 24.32 15.29 12.93
CA LEU A 326 24.34 16.06 11.69
C LEU A 326 25.16 17.36 11.80
N PHE A 327 24.95 18.14 12.87
CA PHE A 327 25.47 19.51 13.01
C PHE A 327 26.44 19.66 14.17
N GLY A 328 26.38 18.78 15.18
CA GLY A 328 27.28 18.81 16.35
C GLY A 328 27.18 20.09 17.17
N TYR A 329 25.97 20.49 17.57
CA TYR A 329 25.72 21.71 18.36
C TYR A 329 26.40 21.70 19.74
N GLY A 330 26.86 20.53 20.23
CA GLY A 330 27.50 20.42 21.54
C GLY A 330 26.51 20.53 22.70
N GLU A 331 25.22 20.27 22.44
CA GLU A 331 24.18 20.40 23.46
C GLU A 331 24.30 19.29 24.51
N PRO A 332 24.12 19.63 25.80
CA PRO A 332 24.01 18.61 26.83
C PRO A 332 22.83 17.70 26.51
N ARG A 333 22.96 16.42 26.88
CA ARG A 333 21.87 15.46 26.71
C ARG A 333 20.63 15.98 27.45
N PRO A 334 19.41 15.84 26.87
CA PRO A 334 18.19 16.33 27.50
C PRO A 334 18.01 15.82 28.93
N GLU A 335 18.39 14.57 29.18
CA GLU A 335 18.41 13.96 30.50
C GLU A 335 19.61 13.00 30.63
N PRO A 336 20.19 12.86 31.84
CA PRO A 336 21.35 12.02 32.10
C PRO A 336 20.96 10.53 32.18
N TRP A 337 20.88 9.88 31.02
CA TRP A 337 20.61 8.43 30.93
C TRP A 337 21.89 7.58 30.94
N SER A 338 21.79 6.39 31.52
CA SER A 338 22.82 5.36 31.37
C SER A 338 23.01 4.96 29.89
N PRO A 339 24.21 4.52 29.46
CA PRO A 339 24.46 4.18 28.06
C PRO A 339 23.56 3.06 27.51
N THR A 340 23.15 2.11 28.36
CA THR A 340 22.25 1.02 28.00
C THR A 340 20.82 1.52 27.82
N MET A 341 20.31 2.35 28.73
CA MET A 341 18.97 2.92 28.63
C MET A 341 18.86 3.88 27.46
N SER A 342 19.88 4.71 27.22
CA SER A 342 19.93 5.62 26.07
C SER A 342 19.79 4.86 24.73
N ARG A 343 20.50 3.73 24.57
CA ARG A 343 20.34 2.88 23.37
C ARG A 343 18.94 2.27 23.25
N ARG A 344 18.34 1.81 24.35
CA ARG A 344 16.96 1.29 24.36
C ARG A 344 15.94 2.35 23.97
N LEU A 345 16.06 3.55 24.54
CA LEU A 345 15.18 4.70 24.24
C LEU A 345 15.33 5.16 22.79
N LEU A 346 16.55 5.19 22.25
CA LEU A 346 16.78 5.52 20.84
C LEU A 346 16.20 4.47 19.90
N ALA A 347 16.45 3.18 20.17
CA ALA A 347 15.91 2.09 19.36
C ALA A 347 14.38 2.09 19.38
N TRP A 348 13.76 2.25 20.55
CA TRP A 348 12.31 2.34 20.68
C TRP A 348 11.76 3.62 20.04
N GLY A 349 12.44 4.77 20.20
CA GLY A 349 12.00 6.04 19.64
C GLY A 349 11.98 6.05 18.12
N TYR A 350 13.06 5.61 17.47
CA TYR A 350 13.10 5.45 16.01
C TYR A 350 12.16 4.35 15.53
N GLY A 351 12.06 3.24 16.26
CA GLY A 351 11.10 2.18 15.98
C GLY A 351 9.65 2.67 16.03
N SER A 352 9.31 3.52 17.00
CA SER A 352 7.99 4.14 17.11
C SER A 352 7.72 5.11 15.96
N TRP A 353 8.71 5.91 15.53
CA TRP A 353 8.55 6.77 14.34
C TRP A 353 8.28 5.95 13.08
N LEU A 354 9.07 4.91 12.84
CA LEU A 354 8.89 4.03 11.68
C LEU A 354 7.55 3.29 11.73
N TRP A 355 7.22 2.69 12.87
CA TRP A 355 5.94 1.99 13.07
C TRP A 355 4.76 2.91 12.80
N ARG A 356 4.78 4.14 13.36
CA ARG A 356 3.73 5.14 13.14
C ARG A 356 3.63 5.51 11.67
N ALA A 357 4.75 5.74 10.98
CA ALA A 357 4.75 6.03 9.56
C ALA A 357 4.11 4.90 8.74
N VAL A 358 4.48 3.64 9.01
CA VAL A 358 3.91 2.46 8.34
C VAL A 358 2.42 2.29 8.67
N LEU A 359 2.04 2.46 9.94
CA LEU A 359 0.64 2.31 10.39
C LEU A 359 -0.27 3.34 9.72
N PHE A 360 0.08 4.63 9.78
CA PHE A 360 -0.73 5.68 9.17
C PHE A 360 -0.76 5.54 7.65
N PHE A 361 0.39 5.32 7.01
CA PHE A 361 0.43 5.05 5.57
C PHE A 361 -0.42 3.84 5.16
N GLY A 362 -0.40 2.76 5.96
CA GLY A 362 -1.23 1.58 5.76
C GLY A 362 -2.73 1.87 5.91
N ILE A 363 -3.12 2.68 6.89
CA ILE A 363 -4.51 3.13 7.06
C ILE A 363 -4.94 3.99 5.87
N ALA A 364 -4.13 4.96 5.45
CA ALA A 364 -4.40 5.78 4.27
C ALA A 364 -4.58 4.93 3.00
N LEU A 365 -3.68 3.96 2.77
CA LEU A 365 -3.75 3.04 1.63
C LEU A 365 -5.02 2.16 1.69
N ALA A 366 -5.36 1.64 2.89
CA ALA A 366 -6.58 0.88 3.08
C ALA A 366 -7.83 1.74 2.81
N VAL A 367 -7.88 2.98 3.30
CA VAL A 367 -9.00 3.89 3.02
C VAL A 367 -9.10 4.22 1.53
N TYR A 368 -7.96 4.42 0.87
CA TYR A 368 -7.90 4.66 -0.58
C TYR A 368 -8.49 3.51 -1.41
N HIS A 369 -8.23 2.26 -1.02
CA HIS A 369 -8.74 1.08 -1.73
C HIS A 369 -10.14 0.62 -1.29
N LEU A 370 -10.54 0.86 -0.04
CA LEU A 370 -11.79 0.35 0.54
C LEU A 370 -12.95 1.35 0.52
N PHE A 371 -12.68 2.65 0.42
CA PHE A 371 -13.69 3.72 0.38
C PHE A 371 -13.58 4.53 -0.92
N PHE A 372 -14.24 5.69 -0.98
CA PHE A 372 -14.16 6.57 -2.14
C PHE A 372 -12.79 7.26 -2.21
N LYS A 373 -12.12 7.15 -3.37
CA LYS A 373 -10.74 7.60 -3.61
C LYS A 373 -10.44 9.01 -3.09
N VAL A 374 -11.38 9.95 -3.26
CA VAL A 374 -11.20 11.35 -2.83
C VAL A 374 -10.97 11.46 -1.31
N LEU A 375 -11.69 10.68 -0.49
CA LEU A 375 -11.45 10.66 0.96
C LEU A 375 -10.10 10.08 1.31
N GLY A 376 -9.70 9.00 0.63
CA GLY A 376 -8.39 8.38 0.80
C GLY A 376 -7.25 9.34 0.49
N ILE A 377 -7.34 10.07 -0.63
CA ILE A 377 -6.33 11.07 -1.02
C ILE A 377 -6.32 12.23 -0.02
N PHE A 378 -7.48 12.74 0.39
CA PHE A 378 -7.57 13.81 1.39
C PHE A 378 -6.95 13.39 2.73
N LEU A 379 -7.31 12.22 3.24
CA LEU A 379 -6.80 11.70 4.50
C LEU A 379 -5.29 11.41 4.42
N MET A 380 -4.81 10.83 3.31
CA MET A 380 -3.38 10.64 3.05
C MET A 380 -2.61 11.97 3.05
N LEU A 381 -3.15 13.02 2.42
CA LEU A 381 -2.53 14.34 2.41
C LEU A 381 -2.44 14.92 3.83
N VAL A 382 -3.53 14.86 4.58
CA VAL A 382 -3.58 15.34 5.98
C VAL A 382 -2.57 14.58 6.84
N GLU A 383 -2.51 13.25 6.72
CA GLU A 383 -1.57 12.42 7.47
C GLU A 383 -0.11 12.71 7.08
N LEU A 384 0.19 12.84 5.78
CA LEU A 384 1.54 13.14 5.31
C LEU A 384 1.99 14.53 5.79
N VAL A 385 1.12 15.53 5.72
CA VAL A 385 1.41 16.87 6.26
C VAL A 385 1.59 16.83 7.77
N TRP A 386 0.73 16.13 8.52
CA TRP A 386 0.77 16.15 9.97
C TRP A 386 1.90 15.31 10.59
N PHE A 387 2.17 14.13 10.03
CA PHE A 387 3.15 13.18 10.58
C PHE A 387 4.56 13.32 9.98
N ILE A 388 4.67 13.78 8.74
CA ILE A 388 5.95 13.92 8.04
C ILE A 388 6.28 15.41 7.88
N GLY A 389 5.40 16.17 7.23
CA GLY A 389 5.63 17.58 6.88
C GLY A 389 5.87 18.48 8.09
N LEU A 390 4.95 18.50 9.06
CA LEU A 390 5.00 19.37 10.23
C LEU A 390 6.20 19.08 11.15
N PRO A 391 6.54 17.81 11.50
CA PRO A 391 7.74 17.51 12.27
C PRO A 391 9.02 17.88 11.54
N ILE A 392 9.13 17.58 10.24
CA ILE A 392 10.30 17.97 9.44
C ILE A 392 10.43 19.49 9.38
N TRP A 393 9.35 20.22 9.12
CA TRP A 393 9.37 21.69 9.07
C TRP A 393 9.78 22.31 10.41
N LYS A 394 9.27 21.77 11.53
CA LYS A 394 9.68 22.22 12.87
C LYS A 394 11.17 21.97 13.13
N GLU A 395 11.70 20.82 12.71
CA GLU A 395 13.14 20.54 12.81
C GLU A 395 13.98 21.45 11.89
N LEU A 396 13.60 21.60 10.63
CA LEU A 396 14.29 22.50 9.68
C LEU A 396 14.32 23.94 10.18
N ARG A 397 13.21 24.43 10.74
CA ARG A 397 13.15 25.76 11.36
C ARG A 397 14.09 25.87 12.56
N GLU A 398 14.19 24.84 13.38
CA GLU A 398 15.10 24.82 14.52
C GLU A 398 16.57 24.77 14.07
N TRP A 399 16.88 24.00 13.03
CA TRP A 399 18.22 23.94 12.44
C TRP A 399 18.62 25.29 11.86
N TRP A 400 17.71 25.95 11.13
CA TRP A 400 17.95 27.27 10.57
C TRP A 400 18.18 28.33 11.65
N LYS A 401 17.40 28.29 12.74
CA LYS A 401 17.53 29.23 13.86
C LYS A 401 18.86 29.07 14.61
N ARG A 402 19.44 27.88 14.64
CA ARG A 402 20.66 27.55 15.39
C ARG A 402 21.90 27.36 14.50
N ARG A 403 21.86 27.78 13.24
CA ARG A 403 22.95 27.57 12.28
C ARG A 403 24.31 28.10 12.76
N ASP A 404 24.31 29.17 13.56
CA ASP A 404 25.54 29.81 14.05
C ASP A 404 26.25 29.00 15.16
N GLN A 405 25.56 28.01 15.75
CA GLN A 405 26.10 27.10 16.78
C GLN A 405 26.64 25.79 16.18
N ALA A 406 26.47 25.58 14.87
CA ALA A 406 26.84 24.32 14.22
C ALA A 406 28.36 24.19 14.04
N GLU A 407 28.89 22.98 14.17
CA GLU A 407 30.30 22.69 13.90
C GLU A 407 30.54 22.61 12.39
N THR A 408 31.20 23.63 11.82
CA THR A 408 31.40 23.78 10.36
C THR A 408 31.93 22.51 9.68
N GLY A 409 32.85 21.78 10.32
CA GLY A 409 33.43 20.54 9.79
C GLY A 409 32.45 19.37 9.71
N LYS A 410 31.45 19.29 10.60
CA LYS A 410 30.37 18.28 10.49
C LYS A 410 29.35 18.70 9.46
N VAL A 411 28.98 19.98 9.41
CA VAL A 411 28.05 20.50 8.40
C VAL A 411 28.59 20.27 6.99
N LEU A 412 29.88 20.57 6.74
CA LEU A 412 30.48 20.35 5.43
C LEU A 412 30.54 18.87 5.05
N ARG A 413 30.84 17.97 5.99
CA ARG A 413 30.84 16.51 5.74
C ARG A 413 29.45 15.98 5.46
N THR A 414 28.44 16.42 6.21
CA THR A 414 27.06 15.98 6.01
C THR A 414 26.46 16.56 4.74
N ALA A 415 26.70 17.84 4.44
CA ALA A 415 26.32 18.48 3.18
C ALA A 415 27.05 17.83 1.99
N GLY A 416 28.35 17.55 2.12
CA GLY A 416 29.14 16.85 1.11
C GLY A 416 28.63 15.43 0.87
N GLY A 417 28.38 14.65 1.93
CA GLY A 417 27.79 13.32 1.83
C GLY A 417 26.41 13.33 1.20
N LEU A 418 25.54 14.27 1.59
CA LEU A 418 24.23 14.45 0.98
C LEU A 418 24.33 14.84 -0.50
N SER A 419 25.28 15.72 -0.84
CA SER A 419 25.51 16.14 -2.23
C SER A 419 26.02 14.99 -3.09
N VAL A 420 26.90 14.13 -2.57
CA VAL A 420 27.35 12.91 -3.26
C VAL A 420 26.17 11.96 -3.49
N VAL A 421 25.33 11.73 -2.48
CA VAL A 421 24.14 10.89 -2.63
C VAL A 421 23.18 11.46 -3.67
N LEU A 422 22.90 12.77 -3.61
CA LEU A 422 22.03 13.43 -4.59
C LEU A 422 22.64 13.39 -6.01
N ALA A 423 23.95 13.59 -6.14
CA ALA A 423 24.65 13.49 -7.42
C ALA A 423 24.59 12.07 -7.99
N LEU A 424 24.80 11.04 -7.17
CA LEU A 424 24.66 9.63 -7.58
C LEU A 424 23.23 9.32 -8.03
N LEU A 425 22.22 9.84 -7.34
CA LEU A 425 20.81 9.63 -7.70
C LEU A 425 20.37 10.46 -8.93
N ALA A 426 21.06 11.57 -9.20
CA ALA A 426 20.83 12.44 -10.36
C ALA A 426 21.63 12.04 -11.60
N LEU A 427 22.67 11.19 -11.45
CA LEU A 427 23.50 10.73 -12.56
C LEU A 427 22.66 9.84 -13.50
N PRO A 428 22.53 10.17 -14.80
CA PRO A 428 21.76 9.39 -15.75
C PRO A 428 22.54 8.15 -16.21
N TRP A 429 22.70 7.17 -15.32
CA TRP A 429 23.53 5.98 -15.59
C TRP A 429 22.88 4.97 -16.54
N ASN A 430 21.55 4.96 -16.65
CA ASN A 430 20.83 3.96 -17.44
C ASN A 430 20.54 4.50 -18.84
N GLY A 431 21.41 4.18 -19.80
CA GLY A 431 21.26 4.55 -21.22
C GLY A 431 20.47 3.54 -22.04
N SER A 432 20.40 2.27 -21.62
CA SER A 432 19.78 1.22 -22.42
C SER A 432 18.25 1.22 -22.30
N VAL A 433 17.60 0.96 -23.43
CA VAL A 433 16.15 0.73 -23.53
C VAL A 433 15.93 -0.68 -24.05
N GLU A 434 15.20 -1.48 -23.29
CA GLU A 434 14.90 -2.87 -23.65
C GLU A 434 13.57 -2.93 -24.40
N VAL A 435 13.59 -3.58 -25.57
CA VAL A 435 12.44 -3.75 -26.45
C VAL A 435 12.28 -5.24 -26.73
N PRO A 436 11.27 -5.90 -26.13
CA PRO A 436 10.90 -7.26 -26.51
C PRO A 436 10.59 -7.35 -28.00
N ALA A 437 11.26 -8.26 -28.70
CA ALA A 437 11.18 -8.36 -30.15
C ALA A 437 11.19 -9.80 -30.65
N LEU A 438 10.64 -9.98 -31.85
CA LEU A 438 10.67 -11.20 -32.62
C LEU A 438 11.44 -10.94 -33.92
N LEU A 439 12.46 -11.74 -34.16
CA LEU A 439 13.23 -11.78 -35.41
C LEU A 439 12.56 -12.75 -36.37
N GLU A 440 12.09 -12.25 -37.51
CA GLU A 440 11.32 -13.01 -38.51
C GLU A 440 11.78 -12.69 -39.94
N SER A 441 11.30 -13.46 -40.92
CA SER A 441 11.57 -13.19 -42.34
C SER A 441 10.81 -11.96 -42.83
N SER A 442 11.41 -11.21 -43.77
CA SER A 442 10.91 -9.90 -44.23
C SER A 442 9.44 -9.94 -44.68
N ARG A 443 9.07 -10.92 -45.50
CA ARG A 443 7.72 -11.03 -46.04
C ARG A 443 7.42 -12.45 -46.53
N THR A 444 6.36 -13.06 -46.00
CA THR A 444 5.90 -14.39 -46.43
C THR A 444 4.49 -14.26 -47.01
N SER A 445 4.29 -14.73 -48.25
CA SER A 445 2.98 -14.79 -48.90
C SER A 445 2.60 -16.24 -49.17
N ALA A 446 1.49 -16.71 -48.60
CA ALA A 446 0.92 -18.02 -48.91
C ALA A 446 -0.07 -17.90 -50.06
N LEU A 447 0.07 -18.78 -51.06
CA LEU A 447 -0.84 -18.88 -52.19
C LEU A 447 -1.76 -20.09 -52.02
N HIS A 448 -3.03 -19.86 -52.30
CA HIS A 448 -4.11 -20.82 -52.15
C HIS A 448 -4.84 -21.01 -53.48
N ALA A 449 -5.53 -22.14 -53.65
CA ALA A 449 -6.41 -22.32 -54.80
C ALA A 449 -7.60 -21.34 -54.69
N PRO A 450 -7.95 -20.58 -55.75
CA PRO A 450 -9.08 -19.65 -55.69
C PRO A 450 -10.44 -20.37 -55.61
N VAL A 451 -10.53 -21.58 -56.18
CA VAL A 451 -11.70 -22.46 -56.18
C VAL A 451 -11.25 -23.92 -56.10
N ALA A 452 -12.17 -24.86 -55.86
CA ALA A 452 -11.85 -26.28 -55.97
C ALA A 452 -11.42 -26.60 -57.40
N ALA A 453 -10.17 -27.03 -57.55
CA ALA A 453 -9.52 -27.22 -58.83
C ALA A 453 -8.54 -28.40 -58.77
N ARG A 454 -8.17 -28.89 -59.93
CA ARG A 454 -7.20 -29.97 -60.12
C ARG A 454 -5.88 -29.38 -60.61
N LEU A 455 -4.75 -29.92 -60.16
CA LEU A 455 -3.45 -29.50 -60.67
C LEU A 455 -3.30 -29.93 -62.14
N LYS A 456 -3.12 -28.96 -63.04
CA LYS A 456 -2.85 -29.21 -64.46
C LYS A 456 -1.36 -29.29 -64.72
N GLN A 457 -0.59 -28.34 -64.20
CA GLN A 457 0.87 -28.29 -64.38
C GLN A 457 1.56 -27.61 -63.20
N LEU A 458 2.73 -28.12 -62.80
CA LEU A 458 3.61 -27.55 -61.78
C LEU A 458 4.86 -26.98 -62.47
N HIS A 459 5.15 -25.69 -62.26
CA HIS A 459 6.28 -24.99 -62.90
C HIS A 459 7.46 -24.73 -61.96
N VAL A 460 7.31 -24.97 -60.66
CA VAL A 460 8.33 -24.63 -59.64
C VAL A 460 8.67 -25.80 -58.72
N ARG A 461 9.84 -25.70 -58.09
CA ARG A 461 10.33 -26.63 -57.08
C ARG A 461 10.53 -25.93 -55.74
N ASP A 462 10.44 -26.68 -54.65
CA ASP A 462 10.76 -26.17 -53.32
C ASP A 462 12.23 -25.71 -53.26
N GLY A 463 12.47 -24.52 -52.72
CA GLY A 463 13.76 -23.86 -52.68
C GLY A 463 14.15 -23.06 -53.94
N GLN A 464 13.30 -22.99 -54.97
CA GLN A 464 13.56 -22.21 -56.18
C GLN A 464 13.30 -20.70 -55.96
N THR A 465 14.21 -19.85 -56.45
CA THR A 465 14.00 -18.40 -56.51
C THR A 465 13.09 -18.03 -57.68
N VAL A 466 12.08 -17.20 -57.43
CA VAL A 466 11.08 -16.76 -58.41
C VAL A 466 10.98 -15.23 -58.45
N ALA A 467 10.70 -14.69 -59.63
CA ALA A 467 10.45 -13.26 -59.84
C ALA A 467 8.98 -12.90 -59.64
N GLN A 468 8.69 -11.62 -59.38
CA GLN A 468 7.31 -11.14 -59.29
C GLN A 468 6.56 -11.38 -60.61
N GLY A 469 5.37 -11.96 -60.54
CA GLY A 469 4.50 -12.27 -61.68
C GLY A 469 4.80 -13.59 -62.40
N GLU A 470 5.86 -14.31 -61.99
CA GLU A 470 6.22 -15.62 -62.54
C GLU A 470 5.14 -16.67 -62.26
N LEU A 471 4.84 -17.51 -63.25
CA LEU A 471 3.81 -18.55 -63.15
C LEU A 471 4.33 -19.73 -62.34
N LEU A 472 3.64 -20.08 -61.26
CA LEU A 472 4.05 -21.13 -60.33
C LEU A 472 3.29 -22.43 -60.56
N LEU A 473 1.96 -22.34 -60.60
CA LEU A 473 1.05 -23.47 -60.75
C LEU A 473 -0.03 -23.12 -61.77
N GLU A 474 -0.36 -24.06 -62.64
CA GLU A 474 -1.55 -24.01 -63.48
C GLU A 474 -2.59 -24.99 -62.94
N LEU A 475 -3.76 -24.46 -62.62
CA LEU A 475 -4.91 -25.22 -62.13
C LEU A 475 -5.99 -25.30 -63.20
N GLU A 476 -6.79 -26.36 -63.16
CA GLU A 476 -7.98 -26.52 -64.01
C GLU A 476 -9.20 -26.88 -63.16
N SER A 477 -10.38 -26.37 -63.52
CA SER A 477 -11.62 -26.70 -62.82
C SER A 477 -12.68 -27.10 -63.83
N PRO A 478 -12.93 -28.41 -64.01
CA PRO A 478 -13.94 -28.91 -64.94
C PRO A 478 -15.35 -28.36 -64.68
N ASP A 479 -15.69 -28.08 -63.42
CA ASP A 479 -16.95 -27.45 -63.03
C ASP A 479 -17.02 -26.00 -63.52
N LEU A 480 -15.93 -25.22 -63.36
CA LEU A 480 -15.87 -23.85 -63.86
C LEU A 480 -15.97 -23.80 -65.39
N ASP A 481 -15.27 -24.69 -66.10
CA ASP A 481 -15.33 -24.79 -67.56
C ASP A 481 -16.75 -25.14 -68.04
N SER A 482 -17.42 -26.07 -67.33
CA SER A 482 -18.80 -26.46 -67.63
C SER A 482 -19.78 -25.30 -67.40
N ARG A 483 -19.65 -24.59 -66.28
CA ARG A 483 -20.49 -23.41 -65.97
C ARG A 483 -20.29 -22.29 -66.97
N GLN A 484 -19.04 -22.02 -67.36
CA GLN A 484 -18.73 -21.03 -68.37
C GLN A 484 -19.34 -21.40 -69.73
N ALA A 485 -19.29 -22.68 -70.12
CA ALA A 485 -19.92 -23.17 -71.35
C ALA A 485 -21.45 -23.04 -71.30
N ILE A 486 -22.09 -23.40 -70.18
CA ILE A 486 -23.54 -23.24 -69.99
C ILE A 486 -23.95 -21.76 -70.08
N ALA A 487 -23.23 -20.86 -69.39
CA ALA A 487 -23.48 -19.42 -69.45
C ALA A 487 -23.35 -18.88 -70.89
N ARG A 488 -22.33 -19.33 -71.63
CA ARG A 488 -22.17 -18.99 -73.05
C ARG A 488 -23.36 -19.44 -73.90
N ARG A 489 -23.86 -20.67 -73.70
CA ARG A 489 -25.06 -21.16 -74.40
C ARG A 489 -26.32 -20.38 -74.02
N LYS A 490 -26.47 -20.01 -72.75
CA LYS A 490 -27.58 -19.17 -72.27
C LYS A 490 -27.57 -17.79 -72.95
N ILE A 491 -26.39 -17.17 -73.07
CA ILE A 491 -26.21 -15.91 -73.82
C ILE A 491 -26.65 -16.09 -75.28
N GLU A 492 -26.21 -17.16 -75.96
CA GLU A 492 -26.58 -17.43 -77.35
C GLU A 492 -28.11 -17.60 -77.52
N ILE A 493 -28.77 -18.33 -76.62
CA ILE A 493 -30.23 -18.51 -76.63
C ILE A 493 -30.96 -17.19 -76.41
N LEU A 494 -30.56 -16.41 -75.40
CA LEU A 494 -31.18 -15.12 -75.07
C LEU A 494 -31.02 -14.12 -76.22
N GLN A 495 -29.84 -14.08 -76.87
CA GLN A 495 -29.61 -13.27 -78.06
C GLN A 495 -30.52 -13.67 -79.23
N LEU A 496 -30.74 -14.97 -79.44
CA LEU A 496 -31.66 -15.46 -80.49
C LEU A 496 -33.12 -15.09 -80.18
N LEU A 497 -33.55 -15.21 -78.93
CA LEU A 497 -34.90 -14.80 -78.50
C LEU A 497 -35.11 -13.29 -78.68
N LEU A 498 -34.12 -12.47 -78.30
CA LEU A 498 -34.16 -11.02 -78.50
C LEU A 498 -34.32 -10.65 -80.00
N ARG A 499 -33.54 -11.31 -80.88
CA ARG A 499 -33.61 -11.12 -82.34
C ARG A 499 -34.97 -11.52 -82.92
N ARG A 500 -35.60 -12.58 -82.40
CA ARG A 500 -36.94 -13.03 -82.83
C ARG A 500 -38.03 -12.03 -82.42
N GLN A 501 -37.87 -11.39 -81.27
CA GLN A 501 -38.88 -10.51 -80.69
C GLN A 501 -38.89 -9.10 -81.29
N ALA A 502 -37.75 -8.63 -81.80
CA ALA A 502 -37.63 -7.34 -82.51
C ALA A 502 -38.57 -7.18 -83.72
N GLY A 503 -39.20 -8.26 -84.21
CA GLY A 503 -40.18 -8.24 -85.31
C GLY A 503 -41.66 -8.21 -84.91
N ARG A 504 -42.04 -8.19 -83.62
CA ARG A 504 -43.45 -8.17 -83.16
C ARG A 504 -43.70 -7.02 -82.17
N SER A 505 -44.59 -6.09 -82.53
CA SER A 505 -44.78 -4.80 -81.84
C SER A 505 -45.56 -4.85 -80.51
N GLU A 506 -46.08 -5.99 -80.08
CA GLU A 506 -47.01 -6.07 -78.94
C GLU A 506 -46.36 -6.42 -77.57
N THR A 507 -45.05 -6.70 -77.51
CA THR A 507 -44.39 -7.21 -76.28
C THR A 507 -43.12 -6.44 -75.88
N VAL A 508 -43.24 -5.12 -75.69
CA VAL A 508 -42.11 -4.25 -75.25
C VAL A 508 -41.65 -4.57 -73.81
N ALA A 509 -42.56 -4.94 -72.91
CA ALA A 509 -42.21 -5.29 -71.53
C ALA A 509 -41.37 -6.58 -71.42
N ASP A 510 -41.65 -7.57 -72.26
CA ASP A 510 -40.92 -8.84 -72.30
C ASP A 510 -39.49 -8.68 -72.87
N ALA A 511 -39.28 -7.71 -73.76
CA ALA A 511 -37.95 -7.41 -74.31
C ALA A 511 -37.01 -6.87 -73.22
N GLY A 512 -37.49 -5.99 -72.34
CA GLY A 512 -36.70 -5.48 -71.21
C GLY A 512 -36.29 -6.57 -70.22
N ILE A 513 -37.16 -7.57 -69.98
CA ILE A 513 -36.84 -8.73 -69.14
C ILE A 513 -35.73 -9.58 -69.78
N LEU A 514 -35.82 -9.85 -71.09
CA LEU A 514 -34.80 -10.62 -71.81
C LEU A 514 -33.45 -9.88 -71.89
N GLU A 515 -33.46 -8.55 -72.05
CA GLU A 515 -32.24 -7.73 -71.99
C GLU A 515 -31.58 -7.79 -70.62
N GLN A 516 -32.37 -7.71 -69.54
CA GLN A 516 -31.86 -7.87 -68.18
C GLN A 516 -31.26 -9.26 -67.94
N GLN A 517 -31.95 -10.32 -68.37
CA GLN A 517 -31.42 -11.70 -68.28
C GLN A 517 -30.16 -11.91 -69.12
N LEU A 518 -30.07 -11.25 -70.28
CA LEU A 518 -28.87 -11.28 -71.11
C LEU A 518 -27.71 -10.56 -70.42
N ALA A 519 -27.95 -9.39 -69.84
CA ALA A 519 -26.95 -8.65 -69.09
C ALA A 519 -26.43 -9.46 -67.88
N GLU A 520 -27.33 -10.12 -67.14
CA GLU A 520 -26.99 -11.04 -66.05
C GLU A 520 -26.12 -12.21 -66.54
N ALA A 521 -26.53 -12.90 -67.61
CA ALA A 521 -25.77 -14.04 -68.16
C ALA A 521 -24.38 -13.61 -68.69
N VAL A 522 -24.26 -12.42 -69.29
CA VAL A 522 -22.98 -11.84 -69.72
C VAL A 522 -22.09 -11.51 -68.51
N ALA A 523 -22.65 -10.98 -67.43
CA ALA A 523 -21.92 -10.71 -66.20
C ALA A 523 -21.42 -12.02 -65.56
N GLU A 524 -22.24 -13.07 -65.50
CA GLU A 524 -21.85 -14.41 -65.04
C GLU A 524 -20.70 -14.98 -65.88
N TYR A 525 -20.81 -14.92 -67.22
CA TYR A 525 -19.77 -15.41 -68.13
C TYR A 525 -18.43 -14.67 -67.92
N ARG A 526 -18.47 -13.34 -67.75
CA ARG A 526 -17.27 -12.53 -67.43
C ARG A 526 -16.70 -12.89 -66.05
N GLY A 527 -17.55 -13.15 -65.06
CA GLY A 527 -17.16 -13.62 -63.73
C GLY A 527 -16.42 -14.95 -63.79
N PHE A 528 -16.95 -15.93 -64.52
CA PHE A 528 -16.28 -17.22 -64.72
C PHE A 528 -14.97 -17.09 -65.51
N ALA A 529 -14.92 -16.22 -66.51
CA ALA A 529 -13.68 -15.96 -67.26
C ALA A 529 -12.58 -15.38 -66.34
N ALA A 530 -12.91 -14.42 -65.48
CA ALA A 530 -11.98 -13.84 -64.52
C ALA A 530 -11.53 -14.86 -63.44
N GLN A 531 -12.43 -15.73 -62.98
CA GLN A 531 -12.06 -16.83 -62.08
C GLN A 531 -11.10 -17.82 -62.74
N ARG A 532 -11.28 -18.08 -64.04
CA ARG A 532 -10.41 -18.97 -64.81
C ARG A 532 -9.00 -18.40 -64.96
N GLU A 533 -8.87 -17.08 -65.14
CA GLU A 533 -7.55 -16.43 -65.13
C GLU A 533 -6.83 -16.58 -63.78
N ARG A 534 -7.57 -16.53 -62.66
CA ARG A 534 -7.02 -16.75 -61.31
C ARG A 534 -6.54 -18.18 -61.06
N LEU A 535 -6.92 -19.15 -61.89
CA LEU A 535 -6.38 -20.52 -61.82
C LEU A 535 -4.90 -20.60 -62.25
N GLN A 536 -4.36 -19.54 -62.85
CA GLN A 536 -2.93 -19.35 -63.06
C GLN A 536 -2.32 -18.66 -61.84
N LEU A 537 -1.80 -19.45 -60.90
CA LEU A 537 -1.19 -18.93 -59.68
C LEU A 537 0.19 -18.35 -60.00
N ARG A 538 0.33 -17.04 -59.83
CA ARG A 538 1.56 -16.29 -60.06
C ARG A 538 2.16 -15.77 -58.75
N ALA A 539 3.47 -15.58 -58.73
CA ALA A 539 4.17 -15.02 -57.59
C ALA A 539 3.77 -13.55 -57.34
N PRO A 540 3.19 -13.18 -56.19
CA PRO A 540 2.84 -11.78 -55.89
C PRO A 540 4.07 -10.89 -55.68
N GLN A 541 5.21 -11.48 -55.36
CA GLN A 541 6.49 -10.81 -55.06
C GLN A 541 7.67 -11.71 -55.46
N ALA A 542 8.86 -11.13 -55.62
CA ALA A 542 10.09 -11.90 -55.80
C ALA A 542 10.50 -12.57 -54.47
N GLY A 543 11.02 -13.79 -54.52
CA GLY A 543 11.43 -14.51 -53.33
C GLY A 543 11.77 -15.97 -53.59
N VAL A 544 11.93 -16.74 -52.51
CA VAL A 544 12.21 -18.18 -52.55
C VAL A 544 10.94 -18.96 -52.25
N VAL A 545 10.64 -19.95 -53.08
CA VAL A 545 9.54 -20.89 -52.88
C VAL A 545 9.86 -21.80 -51.69
N ARG A 546 8.98 -21.84 -50.70
CA ARG A 546 9.06 -22.70 -49.52
C ARG A 546 7.69 -23.32 -49.22
N ASP A 547 7.67 -24.41 -48.46
CA ASP A 547 6.45 -25.10 -48.03
C ASP A 547 5.54 -25.48 -49.21
N LEU A 548 6.12 -25.96 -50.31
CA LEU A 548 5.33 -26.53 -51.40
C LEU A 548 4.55 -27.75 -50.89
N LEU A 549 3.23 -27.78 -51.10
CA LEU A 549 2.37 -28.86 -50.60
C LEU A 549 2.90 -30.24 -51.05
N ALA A 550 3.15 -31.12 -50.08
CA ALA A 550 3.66 -32.46 -50.34
C ALA A 550 2.73 -33.26 -51.26
N ASP A 551 3.32 -34.07 -52.14
CA ASP A 551 2.63 -34.93 -53.12
C ASP A 551 1.73 -34.16 -54.12
N LEU A 552 2.14 -32.95 -54.53
CA LEU A 552 1.53 -32.19 -55.62
C LEU A 552 1.76 -32.92 -56.96
N SER A 553 0.91 -33.90 -57.26
CA SER A 553 0.93 -34.63 -58.53
C SER A 553 -0.11 -34.09 -59.52
N MET A 554 0.21 -34.19 -60.81
CA MET A 554 -0.74 -33.78 -61.86
C MET A 554 -2.03 -34.60 -61.73
N GLY A 555 -3.17 -33.93 -61.88
CA GLY A 555 -4.48 -34.57 -61.71
C GLY A 555 -4.98 -34.65 -60.25
N ARG A 556 -4.24 -34.15 -59.25
CA ARG A 556 -4.72 -34.10 -57.86
C ARG A 556 -5.71 -32.97 -57.64
N TRP A 557 -6.80 -33.24 -56.93
CA TRP A 557 -7.77 -32.23 -56.49
C TRP A 557 -7.27 -31.45 -55.27
N LEU A 558 -7.46 -30.13 -55.31
CA LEU A 558 -7.00 -29.16 -54.30
C LEU A 558 -8.19 -28.36 -53.77
N LYS A 559 -8.18 -28.07 -52.45
CA LYS A 559 -9.22 -27.28 -51.80
C LYS A 559 -8.79 -25.81 -51.66
N PRO A 560 -9.73 -24.84 -51.68
CA PRO A 560 -9.38 -23.42 -51.52
C PRO A 560 -8.68 -23.05 -50.21
N ALA A 561 -8.91 -23.80 -49.13
CA ALA A 561 -8.29 -23.54 -47.84
C ALA A 561 -6.83 -24.02 -47.75
N ASP A 562 -6.40 -24.92 -48.65
CA ASP A 562 -5.09 -25.54 -48.56
C ASP A 562 -4.01 -24.55 -49.02
N PRO A 563 -2.97 -24.26 -48.22
CA PRO A 563 -1.82 -23.49 -48.68
C PRO A 563 -1.01 -24.35 -49.65
N LEU A 564 -0.93 -23.92 -50.91
CA LEU A 564 -0.27 -24.68 -51.96
C LEU A 564 1.23 -24.41 -52.00
N VAL A 565 1.61 -23.15 -51.83
CA VAL A 565 2.99 -22.69 -51.89
C VAL A 565 3.15 -21.42 -51.08
N ARG A 566 4.30 -21.24 -50.42
CA ARG A 566 4.68 -19.97 -49.78
C ARG A 566 5.87 -19.35 -50.48
N ILE A 567 5.85 -18.03 -50.60
CA ILE A 567 6.98 -17.26 -51.14
C ILE A 567 7.53 -16.40 -50.02
N VAL A 568 8.81 -16.62 -49.72
CA VAL A 568 9.53 -15.89 -48.67
C VAL A 568 10.50 -14.92 -49.33
N GLU A 569 10.37 -13.63 -49.02
CA GLU A 569 11.32 -12.61 -49.44
C GLU A 569 12.65 -12.78 -48.67
N PRO A 570 13.80 -12.78 -49.34
CA PRO A 570 15.09 -12.84 -48.67
C PRO A 570 15.32 -11.58 -47.84
N GLY A 571 15.67 -11.77 -46.57
CA GLY A 571 15.88 -10.68 -45.61
C GLY A 571 15.24 -10.97 -44.27
N LEU A 572 15.82 -10.38 -43.23
CA LEU A 572 15.33 -10.46 -41.86
C LEU A 572 14.77 -9.12 -41.44
N ARG A 573 13.68 -9.16 -40.67
CA ARG A 573 13.12 -8.00 -40.00
C ARG A 573 12.87 -8.32 -38.54
N LEU A 574 12.93 -7.31 -37.69
CA LEU A 574 12.51 -7.42 -36.30
C LEU A 574 11.26 -6.59 -36.09
N ARG A 575 10.30 -7.19 -35.40
CA ARG A 575 9.13 -6.49 -34.88
C ARG A 575 9.11 -6.63 -33.37
N GLY A 576 8.82 -5.56 -32.67
CA GLY A 576 8.76 -5.56 -31.22
C GLY A 576 7.75 -4.57 -30.69
N TYR A 577 7.74 -4.42 -29.37
CA TYR A 577 6.91 -3.46 -28.68
C TYR A 577 7.73 -2.64 -27.70
N LEU A 578 7.59 -1.32 -27.78
CA LEU A 578 8.21 -0.36 -26.88
C LEU A 578 7.17 0.14 -25.87
N ALA A 579 7.52 0.12 -24.58
CA ALA A 579 6.65 0.62 -23.54
C ALA A 579 6.53 2.15 -23.59
N GLU A 580 5.34 2.67 -23.26
CA GLU A 580 5.08 4.11 -23.19
C GLU A 580 6.10 4.87 -22.31
N ASP A 581 6.53 4.27 -21.20
CA ASP A 581 7.50 4.84 -20.25
C ASP A 581 8.86 5.18 -20.90
N ASP A 582 9.23 4.45 -21.96
CA ASP A 582 10.51 4.54 -22.66
C ASP A 582 10.40 5.23 -24.03
N LEU A 583 9.19 5.55 -24.51
CA LEU A 583 8.96 6.14 -25.84
C LEU A 583 9.78 7.42 -26.09
N TRP A 584 9.90 8.28 -25.09
CA TRP A 584 10.64 9.55 -25.18
C TRP A 584 12.17 9.39 -25.18
N ARG A 585 12.68 8.18 -24.87
CA ARG A 585 14.12 7.90 -24.75
C ARG A 585 14.76 7.53 -26.07
N VAL A 586 13.96 7.10 -27.04
CA VAL A 586 14.42 6.50 -28.30
C VAL A 586 13.80 7.24 -29.47
N GLU A 587 14.57 7.45 -30.53
CA GLU A 587 14.13 8.09 -31.77
C GLU A 587 14.44 7.14 -32.95
N ALA A 588 13.72 7.31 -34.06
CA ALA A 588 14.02 6.55 -35.28
C ALA A 588 15.47 6.78 -35.70
N GLY A 589 16.17 5.71 -36.09
CA GLY A 589 17.60 5.68 -36.34
C GLY A 589 18.46 5.26 -35.14
N ALA A 590 17.88 5.06 -33.94
CA ALA A 590 18.63 4.52 -32.80
C ALA A 590 19.20 3.14 -33.11
N GLU A 591 20.48 2.94 -32.79
CA GLU A 591 21.17 1.66 -32.94
C GLU A 591 21.10 0.86 -31.64
N GLY A 592 21.28 -0.45 -31.77
CA GLY A 592 21.29 -1.34 -30.64
C GLY A 592 21.68 -2.75 -31.03
N ARG A 593 21.41 -3.69 -30.13
CA ARG A 593 21.71 -5.11 -30.33
C ARG A 593 20.51 -5.96 -29.99
N PHE A 594 20.15 -6.84 -30.91
CA PHE A 594 19.20 -7.92 -30.65
C PHE A 594 19.93 -9.08 -29.96
N ILE A 595 19.42 -9.49 -28.81
CA ILE A 595 19.88 -10.62 -28.03
C ILE A 595 18.77 -11.65 -28.05
N ALA A 596 19.00 -12.80 -28.68
CA ALA A 596 18.04 -13.89 -28.70
C ALA A 596 17.91 -14.55 -27.31
N ASP A 597 16.75 -15.12 -27.02
CA ASP A 597 16.55 -15.93 -25.81
C ASP A 597 17.44 -17.19 -25.79
N ASP A 598 17.85 -17.65 -26.96
CA ASP A 598 18.81 -18.72 -27.14
C ASP A 598 20.25 -18.19 -26.94
N PRO A 599 20.93 -18.54 -25.83
CA PRO A 599 22.25 -18.01 -25.50
C PRO A 599 23.36 -18.51 -26.43
N THR A 600 23.09 -19.49 -27.29
CA THR A 600 24.08 -20.00 -28.26
C THR A 600 24.25 -19.08 -29.47
N ARG A 601 23.34 -18.12 -29.67
CA ARG A 601 23.38 -17.17 -30.79
C ARG A 601 24.11 -15.89 -30.40
N SER A 602 24.90 -15.37 -31.33
CA SER A 602 25.54 -14.06 -31.18
C SER A 602 24.51 -12.94 -31.26
N ALA A 603 24.75 -11.87 -30.52
CA ALA A 603 23.94 -10.66 -30.62
C ALA A 603 24.07 -10.04 -32.02
N LEU A 604 22.95 -9.58 -32.57
CA LEU A 604 22.89 -8.98 -33.91
C LEU A 604 22.78 -7.45 -33.80
N PRO A 605 23.62 -6.67 -34.47
CA PRO A 605 23.46 -5.21 -34.50
C PRO A 605 22.19 -4.86 -35.30
N VAL A 606 21.36 -4.00 -34.73
CA VAL A 606 20.08 -3.59 -35.32
C VAL A 606 19.90 -2.08 -35.24
N ARG A 607 19.07 -1.55 -36.12
CA ARG A 607 18.64 -0.15 -36.13
C ARG A 607 17.13 -0.06 -36.08
N LEU A 608 16.63 0.86 -35.26
CA LEU A 608 15.21 1.20 -35.20
C LEU A 608 14.83 2.01 -36.43
N ASP A 609 13.95 1.47 -37.26
CA ASP A 609 13.50 2.13 -38.48
C ASP A 609 12.34 3.09 -38.19
N ASP A 610 11.36 2.63 -37.40
CA ASP A 610 10.13 3.38 -37.13
C ASP A 610 9.43 2.93 -35.84
N ILE A 611 8.65 3.84 -35.27
CA ILE A 611 7.81 3.64 -34.09
C ILE A 611 6.39 4.04 -34.46
N ASP A 612 5.42 3.16 -34.22
CA ASP A 612 4.02 3.46 -34.48
C ASP A 612 3.57 4.69 -33.65
N ALA A 613 2.83 5.60 -34.28
CA ALA A 613 2.38 6.84 -33.61
C ALA A 613 1.36 6.59 -32.49
N ASN A 614 0.62 5.48 -32.57
CA ASN A 614 -0.43 5.12 -31.63
C ASN A 614 -0.09 3.81 -30.93
N GLY A 615 -0.48 3.70 -29.66
CA GLY A 615 -0.36 2.45 -28.93
C GLY A 615 -1.22 1.34 -29.55
N VAL A 616 -0.71 0.11 -29.52
CA VAL A 616 -1.43 -1.06 -30.01
C VAL A 616 -2.55 -1.46 -29.04
N ALA A 617 -3.75 -1.64 -29.56
CA ALA A 617 -4.88 -2.13 -28.77
C ALA A 617 -4.76 -3.63 -28.45
N PHE A 618 -4.13 -4.39 -29.35
CA PHE A 618 -3.89 -5.83 -29.19
C PHE A 618 -2.49 -6.18 -29.70
N LEU A 619 -1.83 -7.13 -29.04
CA LEU A 619 -0.55 -7.64 -29.51
C LEU A 619 -0.76 -8.57 -30.71
N GLU A 620 -0.13 -8.27 -31.83
CA GLU A 620 -0.03 -9.15 -33.00
C GLU A 620 0.98 -10.28 -32.77
N LEU A 621 2.06 -10.01 -32.05
CA LEU A 621 3.11 -10.99 -31.74
C LEU A 621 2.77 -11.73 -30.45
N GLU A 622 1.93 -12.78 -30.54
CA GLU A 622 1.52 -13.58 -29.37
C GLU A 622 2.71 -14.22 -28.62
N ALA A 623 3.84 -14.47 -29.28
CA ALA A 623 5.05 -15.00 -28.63
C ALA A 623 5.62 -14.07 -27.54
N LEU A 624 5.26 -12.78 -27.57
CA LEU A 624 5.72 -11.76 -26.60
C LEU A 624 4.75 -11.58 -25.43
N SER A 625 3.58 -12.21 -25.44
CA SER A 625 2.59 -12.06 -24.38
C SER A 625 2.85 -12.98 -23.18
N SER A 626 2.47 -12.52 -21.98
CA SER A 626 2.80 -13.18 -20.71
C SER A 626 2.21 -14.57 -20.53
N ASP A 627 1.07 -14.85 -21.15
CA ASP A 627 0.45 -16.18 -21.17
C ASP A 627 1.22 -17.19 -22.04
N HIS A 628 1.99 -16.71 -23.01
CA HIS A 628 2.96 -17.49 -23.78
C HIS A 628 4.40 -17.37 -23.23
N GLN A 629 4.54 -17.05 -21.94
CA GLN A 629 5.83 -16.84 -21.25
C GLN A 629 6.67 -15.71 -21.86
N GLY A 630 6.03 -14.76 -22.54
CA GLY A 630 6.65 -13.54 -23.02
C GLY A 630 6.71 -12.44 -21.94
N PRO A 631 7.49 -11.37 -22.16
CA PRO A 631 7.70 -10.33 -21.16
C PRO A 631 6.56 -9.32 -21.04
N ILE A 632 5.60 -9.28 -21.98
CA ILE A 632 4.54 -8.28 -22.01
C ILE A 632 3.30 -8.80 -21.29
N ALA A 633 2.92 -8.16 -20.19
CA ALA A 633 1.70 -8.50 -19.46
C ALA A 633 0.45 -8.18 -20.28
N VAL A 634 -0.39 -9.20 -20.51
CA VAL A 634 -1.65 -9.06 -21.26
C VAL A 634 -2.85 -9.57 -20.46
N ARG A 635 -4.03 -9.06 -20.80
CA ARG A 635 -5.33 -9.60 -20.42
C ARG A 635 -6.06 -10.02 -21.70
N ARG A 636 -6.76 -11.15 -21.66
CA ARG A 636 -7.57 -11.60 -22.81
C ARG A 636 -8.94 -10.92 -22.77
N ASP A 637 -9.39 -10.34 -23.88
CA ASP A 637 -10.74 -9.80 -24.01
C ASP A 637 -11.79 -10.93 -24.17
N GLY A 638 -13.08 -10.59 -24.30
CA GLY A 638 -14.15 -11.57 -24.51
C GLY A 638 -14.04 -12.40 -25.81
N GLN A 639 -13.21 -11.97 -26.77
CA GLN A 639 -12.86 -12.64 -28.02
C GLN A 639 -11.48 -13.32 -27.97
N GLN A 640 -10.88 -13.47 -26.78
CA GLN A 640 -9.55 -14.09 -26.57
C GLN A 640 -8.37 -13.34 -27.22
N ARG A 641 -8.51 -12.04 -27.51
CA ARG A 641 -7.40 -11.22 -28.04
C ARG A 641 -6.52 -10.69 -26.90
N ALA A 642 -5.21 -10.64 -27.12
CA ALA A 642 -4.22 -10.20 -26.13
C ALA A 642 -4.18 -8.66 -26.01
N GLU A 643 -4.93 -8.10 -25.06
CA GLU A 643 -4.92 -6.68 -24.71
C GLU A 643 -3.78 -6.38 -23.72
N PRO A 644 -2.82 -5.49 -24.02
CA PRO A 644 -1.72 -5.21 -23.12
C PRO A 644 -2.18 -4.42 -21.88
N VAL A 645 -1.65 -4.77 -20.69
CA VAL A 645 -2.03 -4.12 -19.42
C VAL A 645 -1.52 -2.67 -19.31
N ARG A 646 -0.44 -2.35 -20.05
CA ARG A 646 0.12 -1.00 -20.22
C ARG A 646 0.18 -0.69 -21.71
N ALA A 647 0.13 0.60 -22.06
CA ALA A 647 0.27 1.01 -23.46
C ALA A 647 1.63 0.55 -24.02
N GLN A 648 1.57 -0.08 -25.19
CA GLN A 648 2.72 -0.58 -25.95
C GLN A 648 2.65 0.04 -27.34
N TYR A 649 3.80 0.40 -27.90
CA TYR A 649 3.90 0.98 -29.24
C TYR A 649 4.65 -0.01 -30.13
N GLY A 650 4.08 -0.31 -31.31
CA GLY A 650 4.73 -1.19 -32.27
C GLY A 650 6.02 -0.56 -32.78
N VAL A 651 7.09 -1.36 -32.86
CA VAL A 651 8.37 -0.91 -33.40
C VAL A 651 8.88 -1.85 -34.47
N ARG A 652 9.49 -1.26 -35.50
CA ARG A 652 10.10 -1.97 -36.63
C ARG A 652 11.59 -1.71 -36.64
N LEU A 653 12.38 -2.78 -36.67
CA LEU A 653 13.83 -2.70 -36.71
C LEU A 653 14.39 -3.57 -37.82
N SER A 654 15.51 -3.13 -38.38
CA SER A 654 16.27 -3.86 -39.38
C SER A 654 17.65 -4.23 -38.85
N PRO A 655 18.17 -5.43 -39.19
CA PRO A 655 19.56 -5.77 -38.88
C PRO A 655 20.50 -4.95 -39.77
N LEU A 656 21.60 -4.48 -39.18
CA LEU A 656 22.65 -3.73 -39.88
C LEU A 656 23.56 -4.64 -40.72
N GLU A 657 23.62 -5.93 -40.36
CA GLU A 657 24.41 -6.94 -41.04
C GLU A 657 23.51 -8.00 -41.71
N ALA A 658 23.95 -8.50 -42.86
CA ALA A 658 23.27 -9.59 -43.54
C ALA A 658 23.44 -10.88 -42.72
N ALA A 659 22.39 -11.29 -42.01
CA ALA A 659 22.34 -12.53 -41.27
C ALA A 659 21.66 -13.65 -42.09
N ALA A 660 22.03 -14.90 -41.77
CA ALA A 660 21.52 -16.08 -42.45
C ALA A 660 19.99 -16.20 -42.31
N GLU A 661 19.35 -16.73 -43.35
CA GLU A 661 17.90 -16.97 -43.35
C GLU A 661 17.48 -17.82 -42.15
N LEU A 662 16.34 -17.47 -41.55
CA LEU A 662 15.77 -18.19 -40.42
C LEU A 662 14.70 -19.17 -40.88
N ALA A 663 14.81 -20.41 -40.39
CA ALA A 663 13.76 -21.42 -40.57
C ALA A 663 12.52 -21.15 -39.70
N GLN A 664 12.68 -20.50 -38.54
CA GLN A 664 11.60 -20.18 -37.61
C GLN A 664 11.82 -18.80 -36.97
N PRO A 665 10.75 -18.07 -36.61
CA PRO A 665 10.86 -16.81 -35.87
C PRO A 665 11.53 -17.03 -34.51
N ILE A 666 12.38 -16.08 -34.10
CA ILE A 666 13.16 -16.17 -32.87
C ILE A 666 12.80 -15.02 -31.95
N ARG A 667 12.45 -15.37 -30.71
CA ARG A 667 12.18 -14.38 -29.65
C ARG A 667 13.47 -13.90 -29.02
N GLY A 668 13.49 -12.63 -28.64
CA GLY A 668 14.58 -12.03 -27.89
C GLY A 668 14.23 -10.62 -27.42
N VAL A 669 15.28 -9.90 -27.01
CA VAL A 669 15.19 -8.50 -26.57
C VAL A 669 16.17 -7.68 -27.38
N VAL A 670 15.71 -6.56 -27.94
CA VAL A 670 16.59 -5.53 -28.48
C VAL A 670 16.96 -4.58 -27.36
N VAL A 671 18.25 -4.37 -27.16
CA VAL A 671 18.78 -3.34 -26.28
C VAL A 671 19.20 -2.16 -27.16
N LEU A 672 18.42 -1.09 -27.15
CA LEU A 672 18.67 0.15 -27.89
C LEU A 672 19.45 1.15 -27.04
N ASP A 673 20.32 1.92 -27.69
CA ASP A 673 20.98 3.06 -27.07
C ASP A 673 19.99 4.23 -27.00
N GLY A 674 19.48 4.48 -25.80
CA GLY A 674 18.53 5.55 -25.51
C GLY A 674 19.12 6.69 -24.71
N ARG A 675 18.34 7.75 -24.53
CA ARG A 675 18.69 8.86 -23.64
C ARG A 675 18.79 8.35 -22.19
N GLY A 676 19.89 8.70 -21.53
CA GLY A 676 20.17 8.34 -20.15
C GLY A 676 19.10 8.84 -19.17
N GLN A 677 18.68 7.98 -18.25
CA GLN A 677 17.74 8.33 -17.20
C GLN A 677 18.37 8.18 -15.81
N SER A 678 18.17 9.18 -14.95
CA SER A 678 18.56 9.14 -13.54
C SER A 678 17.46 8.55 -12.67
N VAL A 679 17.81 8.04 -11.49
CA VAL A 679 16.85 7.46 -10.54
C VAL A 679 15.81 8.51 -10.11
N LEU A 680 16.25 9.74 -9.85
CA LEU A 680 15.34 10.86 -9.54
C LEU A 680 14.43 11.20 -10.72
N GLY A 681 14.97 11.23 -11.94
CA GLY A 681 14.20 11.51 -13.15
C GLY A 681 13.17 10.43 -13.48
N TYR A 682 13.46 9.17 -13.13
CA TYR A 682 12.52 8.06 -13.22
C TYR A 682 11.40 8.19 -12.18
N ALA A 683 11.76 8.40 -10.91
CA ALA A 683 10.79 8.53 -9.83
C ALA A 683 9.83 9.72 -10.05
N TRP A 684 10.36 10.89 -10.46
CA TRP A 684 9.55 12.07 -10.74
C TRP A 684 8.54 11.84 -11.87
N ARG A 685 8.98 11.26 -12.99
CA ARG A 685 8.08 10.97 -14.12
C ARG A 685 7.01 9.96 -13.77
N ARG A 686 7.36 8.93 -13.01
CA ARG A 686 6.39 7.93 -12.54
C ARG A 686 5.36 8.56 -11.60
N LEU A 687 5.78 9.45 -10.69
CA LEU A 687 4.87 10.22 -9.84
C LEU A 687 3.98 11.17 -10.65
N ALA A 688 4.53 11.85 -11.66
CA ALA A 688 3.76 12.72 -12.54
C ALA A 688 2.73 11.93 -13.36
N ALA A 689 3.12 10.81 -13.96
CA ALA A 689 2.25 9.92 -14.72
C ALA A 689 1.13 9.34 -13.84
N LEU A 690 1.45 8.93 -12.60
CA LEU A 690 0.46 8.52 -11.60
C LEU A 690 -0.49 9.67 -11.25
N GLY A 691 0.04 10.89 -11.07
CA GLY A 691 -0.75 12.08 -10.79
C GLY A 691 -1.75 12.38 -11.90
N VAL A 692 -1.32 12.33 -13.17
CA VAL A 692 -2.21 12.53 -14.33
C VAL A 692 -3.27 11.43 -14.38
N ARG A 693 -2.85 10.15 -14.33
CA ARG A 693 -3.75 9.00 -14.38
C ARG A 693 -4.81 9.01 -13.27
N GLU A 694 -4.45 9.38 -12.05
CA GLU A 694 -5.38 9.45 -10.93
C GLU A 694 -6.17 10.77 -10.87
N SER A 695 -5.73 11.83 -11.58
CA SER A 695 -6.48 13.08 -11.71
C SER A 695 -7.65 13.00 -12.69
N GLY A 696 -7.76 11.90 -13.45
CA GLY A 696 -8.89 11.65 -14.35
C GLY A 696 -8.93 12.53 -15.61
N PHE A 697 -7.78 13.14 -15.97
CA PHE A 697 -7.59 13.87 -17.23
C PHE A 697 -6.77 13.07 -18.23
#